data_AF-T1E1B1-F1
#
_entry.id   AF-T1E1B1-F1
#
_cell.length_a   1.000
_cell.length_b   1.000
_cell.length_c   1.000
_cell.angle_alpha   90.00
_cell.angle_beta   90.00
_cell.angle_gamma   90.00
#
_symmetry.space_group_name_H-M   'P 1'
#
loop_
_entity.id
_entity.type
_entity.pdbx_description
1 polymer ?
#
loop_
_entity_poly.entity_id
_entity_poly.type
_entity_poly.pdbx_seq_one_letter_code
_entity_poly.pdbx_strand_id
1 'polypeptide(L)'
;MPSGKFDKPVVIDNHDGTVTFKYDPKEIGTHELHIKYNLEHVQGSPYKFHVDSIGNGTLTAYGPGLVQGVAGEPCSITVSNKSNAIGKMNVNVEGPSKAEVTCHDNKDGTMSVTYVPPSPGEYKVTIKAGDAHIRGSPFLAKIRAEGRKRSQITFGHSSEVSLDVQEKEVKCLNASIIAPSGLEEPCFVKKRQDGSLGISFTPREEGEHLVQVKKLGKHLPGSPFKINVLVKDIGNASKVKITGNGLKEGKTHAENQFVLHTSDAGFGGINFSVEGRSAAELKCEDKGEGVIVCSYRPSEPGYYVVNLKFADHNIPGSPFTVKVTGPGSNIIRETIKKKIDQVPPVDIGQECKLVFRLPGTNAFDMAAKVTNPTGVTDDAVIVDMEDCQYGVYFTPKEPGMHTVSVRYKEIHIPGSPFQFTVGSVQSFGAHKVHAGGLGLERGGANEPCEFSLYTREAGPGTLHISVEGQSRADIGIKEISPGTFCVNYKVTEAGQYRVGIKFNDEPIPDSPFKVYILPDVGEGRKIELGHVPDAGLQVNKPIAFTIQMNGAKGLIDGKVISPSGGEDDCFVSPIDEDSWALRFIPRENGIHQIHLRHNGTHIPQSPFRIVIGHDDADPAAVQASGNGLKECKSGVKTDFLINTCNAGSGQLAVTIEGPSKVSMDCTEVADGYKVRYTPLAPGDYFVIIKYNGYHIVGSPFKVHCTGMAVAEPGGVETSSVVVETVAKQSKHKGDQLPRFRSDPAKITSKGPGLKKAITHKMNSFQVNCQEAGNNILFVSLYGPKGPCDEIHVKHTGRNMFNVSYMVKDRGEHILIIKYGNDHIPGSPFKVDCT
;
A
#
# COMPACT_ATOMS: atom_id res chain seq x y z
N MET A 1 -35.00 3.20 -42.39
CA MET A 1 -34.32 3.11 -43.71
C MET A 1 -34.21 4.52 -44.30
N PRO A 2 -33.32 4.77 -45.27
CA PRO A 2 -33.13 6.08 -45.91
C PRO A 2 -34.41 6.68 -46.48
N SER A 3 -35.34 5.85 -46.99
CA SER A 3 -36.66 6.28 -47.45
C SER A 3 -37.64 6.72 -46.35
N GLY A 4 -37.23 6.64 -45.08
CA GLY A 4 -38.11 6.84 -43.92
C GLY A 4 -38.98 5.63 -43.56
N LYS A 5 -38.96 4.55 -44.34
CA LYS A 5 -39.66 3.30 -44.01
C LYS A 5 -38.95 2.52 -42.90
N PHE A 6 -39.73 1.72 -42.16
CA PHE A 6 -39.25 0.83 -41.10
C PHE A 6 -39.18 -0.62 -41.61
N ASP A 7 -38.10 -1.32 -41.29
CA ASP A 7 -37.96 -2.77 -41.48
C ASP A 7 -37.47 -3.41 -40.17
N LYS A 8 -37.79 -4.68 -39.94
CA LYS A 8 -37.49 -5.38 -38.68
C LYS A 8 -36.29 -6.32 -38.84
N PRO A 9 -35.23 -6.19 -38.03
CA PRO A 9 -34.14 -7.16 -38.01
C PRO A 9 -34.61 -8.50 -37.43
N VAL A 10 -33.96 -9.59 -37.84
CA VAL A 10 -34.09 -10.88 -37.18
C VAL A 10 -33.34 -10.83 -35.87
N VAL A 11 -34.02 -11.12 -34.77
CA VAL A 11 -33.45 -11.17 -33.42
C VAL A 11 -33.21 -12.63 -33.06
N ILE A 12 -31.97 -12.96 -32.70
CA ILE A 12 -31.56 -14.29 -32.28
C ILE A 12 -31.05 -14.18 -30.85
N ASP A 13 -31.70 -14.89 -29.93
CA ASP A 13 -31.22 -15.04 -28.55
C ASP A 13 -30.10 -16.09 -28.54
N ASN A 14 -28.92 -15.73 -28.03
CA ASN A 14 -27.76 -16.62 -27.99
C ASN A 14 -27.75 -17.51 -26.73
N HIS A 15 -28.70 -17.32 -25.79
CA HIS A 15 -28.84 -18.08 -24.53
C HIS A 15 -27.63 -18.03 -23.58
N ASP A 16 -26.73 -17.06 -23.77
CA ASP A 16 -25.57 -16.77 -22.92
C ASP A 16 -25.64 -15.35 -22.31
N GLY A 17 -26.80 -14.71 -22.39
CA GLY A 17 -27.02 -13.32 -21.97
C GLY A 17 -26.80 -12.28 -23.09
N THR A 18 -26.42 -12.70 -24.29
CA THR A 18 -26.29 -11.82 -25.47
C THR A 18 -27.40 -12.06 -26.50
N VAL A 19 -27.70 -11.03 -27.30
CA VAL A 19 -28.72 -11.07 -28.37
C VAL A 19 -28.12 -10.57 -29.68
N THR A 20 -28.23 -11.38 -30.73
CA THR A 20 -27.72 -11.06 -32.07
C THR A 20 -28.83 -10.50 -32.97
N PHE A 21 -28.59 -9.33 -33.57
CA PHE A 21 -29.49 -8.73 -34.54
C PHE A 21 -28.92 -8.92 -35.95
N LYS A 22 -29.65 -9.63 -36.82
CA LYS A 22 -29.32 -9.77 -38.25
C LYS A 22 -30.28 -8.91 -39.08
N TYR A 23 -29.72 -8.04 -39.93
CA TYR A 23 -30.49 -7.19 -40.83
C TYR A 23 -29.82 -7.19 -42.21
N ASP A 24 -30.59 -7.45 -43.26
CA ASP A 24 -30.13 -7.31 -44.66
C ASP A 24 -30.77 -6.04 -45.23
N PRO A 25 -30.01 -4.94 -45.38
CA PRO A 25 -30.55 -3.67 -45.84
C PRO A 25 -31.10 -3.75 -47.26
N LYS A 26 -32.28 -3.13 -47.48
CA LYS A 26 -32.98 -3.11 -48.78
C LYS A 26 -32.90 -1.78 -49.52
N GLU A 27 -32.32 -0.75 -48.91
CA GLU A 27 -32.08 0.54 -49.57
C GLU A 27 -30.61 1.01 -49.50
N ILE A 28 -30.21 1.84 -50.45
CA ILE A 28 -28.91 2.54 -50.41
C ILE A 28 -29.11 3.84 -49.62
N GLY A 29 -28.18 4.18 -48.73
CA GLY A 29 -28.14 5.39 -47.93
C GLY A 29 -27.96 5.13 -46.43
N THR A 30 -28.05 6.19 -45.63
CA THR A 30 -27.90 6.12 -44.17
C THR A 30 -29.11 5.43 -43.52
N HIS A 31 -28.85 4.29 -42.90
CA HIS A 31 -29.81 3.55 -42.08
C HIS A 31 -29.65 3.94 -40.62
N GLU A 32 -30.78 3.96 -39.92
CA GLU A 32 -30.84 4.10 -38.47
C GLU A 32 -31.44 2.83 -37.90
N LEU A 33 -30.69 2.12 -37.06
CA LEU A 33 -31.15 0.94 -36.34
C LEU A 33 -31.53 1.33 -34.91
N HIS A 34 -32.83 1.27 -34.66
CA HIS A 34 -33.44 1.57 -33.37
C HIS A 34 -33.60 0.26 -32.60
N ILE A 35 -32.69 -0.01 -31.66
CA ILE A 35 -32.80 -1.12 -30.73
C ILE A 35 -33.38 -0.54 -29.44
N LYS A 36 -34.53 -1.09 -29.05
CA LYS A 36 -35.26 -0.64 -27.87
C LYS A 36 -35.53 -1.79 -26.92
N TYR A 37 -35.29 -1.57 -25.63
CA TYR A 37 -35.70 -2.44 -24.53
C TYR A 37 -36.74 -1.70 -23.70
N ASN A 38 -37.90 -2.32 -23.44
CA ASN A 38 -39.06 -1.65 -22.80
C ASN A 38 -39.45 -0.31 -23.44
N LEU A 39 -39.44 -0.25 -24.78
CA LEU A 39 -39.75 0.94 -25.59
C LEU A 39 -38.70 2.08 -25.51
N GLU A 40 -37.62 1.92 -24.73
CA GLU A 40 -36.50 2.87 -24.63
C GLU A 40 -35.26 2.41 -25.38
N HIS A 41 -34.47 3.35 -25.91
CA HIS A 41 -33.26 3.06 -26.66
C HIS A 41 -32.14 2.46 -25.78
N VAL A 42 -31.52 1.39 -26.24
CA VAL A 42 -30.29 0.86 -25.61
C VAL A 42 -29.08 1.75 -25.91
N GLN A 43 -28.03 1.65 -25.10
CA GLN A 43 -26.85 2.52 -25.18
C GLN A 43 -26.20 2.51 -26.57
N GLY A 44 -26.17 3.67 -27.23
CA GLY A 44 -25.62 3.85 -28.59
C GLY A 44 -26.66 3.75 -29.72
N SER A 45 -27.91 3.38 -29.42
CA SER A 45 -29.03 3.43 -30.37
C SER A 45 -29.66 4.85 -30.41
N PRO A 46 -30.05 5.39 -31.58
CA PRO A 46 -30.02 4.77 -32.89
C PRO A 46 -28.61 4.64 -33.46
N TYR A 47 -28.26 3.42 -33.88
CA TYR A 47 -26.99 3.18 -34.57
C TYR A 47 -27.15 3.63 -36.01
N LYS A 48 -26.28 4.55 -36.44
CA LYS A 48 -26.26 5.01 -37.84
C LYS A 48 -25.20 4.24 -38.61
N PHE A 49 -25.59 3.63 -39.71
CA PHE A 49 -24.67 2.99 -40.63
C PHE A 49 -25.09 3.32 -42.06
N HIS A 50 -24.11 3.53 -42.94
CA HIS A 50 -24.37 3.89 -44.32
C HIS A 50 -24.29 2.64 -45.22
N VAL A 51 -25.25 2.49 -46.12
CA VAL A 51 -25.33 1.36 -47.05
C VAL A 51 -25.14 1.88 -48.47
N ASP A 52 -24.01 1.59 -49.12
CA ASP A 52 -23.61 2.21 -50.39
C ASP A 52 -24.00 1.42 -51.67
N SER A 53 -24.53 0.20 -51.53
CA SER A 53 -25.06 -0.62 -52.64
C SER A 53 -25.80 -1.85 -52.12
N ILE A 54 -26.78 -2.34 -52.87
CA ILE A 54 -27.50 -3.58 -52.57
C ILE A 54 -27.48 -4.47 -53.79
N GLY A 55 -26.69 -5.55 -53.72
CA GLY A 55 -26.61 -6.58 -54.75
C GLY A 55 -25.18 -7.06 -55.05
N ASN A 56 -24.98 -8.34 -54.71
CA ASN A 56 -24.02 -9.35 -55.19
C ASN A 56 -22.53 -8.98 -55.42
N GLY A 57 -21.70 -9.31 -54.42
CA GLY A 57 -20.34 -9.83 -54.68
C GLY A 57 -19.15 -8.97 -54.26
N THR A 58 -19.34 -7.87 -53.53
CA THR A 58 -18.22 -7.02 -53.10
C THR A 58 -17.84 -7.27 -51.65
N LEU A 59 -16.54 -7.45 -51.39
CA LEU A 59 -15.96 -7.49 -50.04
C LEU A 59 -16.36 -6.24 -49.25
N THR A 60 -16.95 -6.43 -48.07
CA THR A 60 -17.35 -5.34 -47.17
C THR A 60 -16.60 -5.46 -45.85
N ALA A 61 -16.10 -4.34 -45.34
CA ALA A 61 -15.55 -4.25 -44.00
C ALA A 61 -16.49 -3.43 -43.11
N TYR A 62 -16.77 -3.93 -41.91
CA TYR A 62 -17.60 -3.26 -40.92
C TYR A 62 -17.08 -3.56 -39.51
N GLY A 63 -17.33 -2.66 -38.56
CA GLY A 63 -16.89 -2.81 -37.18
C GLY A 63 -16.45 -1.48 -36.57
N PRO A 64 -16.47 -1.37 -35.23
CA PRO A 64 -16.13 -0.14 -34.53
C PRO A 64 -14.71 0.35 -34.84
N GLY A 65 -13.76 -0.59 -35.06
CA GLY A 65 -12.37 -0.29 -35.40
C GLY A 65 -12.16 0.42 -36.75
N LEU A 66 -13.20 0.60 -37.58
CA LEU A 66 -13.11 1.42 -38.80
C LEU A 66 -13.40 2.91 -38.56
N VAL A 67 -13.95 3.27 -37.40
CA VAL A 67 -14.47 4.63 -37.11
C VAL A 67 -13.88 5.19 -35.82
N GLN A 68 -13.74 4.38 -34.77
CA GLN A 68 -13.27 4.84 -33.46
C GLN A 68 -12.63 3.73 -32.64
N GLY A 69 -11.78 4.12 -31.69
CA GLY A 69 -11.16 3.19 -30.75
C GLY A 69 -10.46 3.91 -29.60
N VAL A 70 -9.84 3.14 -28.72
CA VAL A 70 -9.09 3.63 -27.56
C VAL A 70 -7.65 3.15 -27.67
N ALA A 71 -6.69 4.03 -27.40
CA ALA A 71 -5.29 3.66 -27.40
C ALA A 71 -5.03 2.56 -26.35
N GLY A 72 -4.35 1.49 -26.72
CA GLY A 72 -4.09 0.33 -25.86
C GLY A 72 -5.17 -0.76 -25.90
N GLU A 73 -6.36 -0.50 -26.48
CA GLU A 73 -7.43 -1.50 -26.59
C GLU A 73 -7.54 -2.12 -28.01
N PRO A 74 -7.92 -3.40 -28.12
CA PRO A 74 -8.11 -4.06 -29.41
C PRO A 74 -9.31 -3.47 -30.18
N CYS A 75 -9.02 -2.86 -31.33
CA CYS A 75 -10.01 -2.38 -32.28
C CYS A 75 -10.40 -3.51 -33.24
N SER A 76 -11.66 -3.93 -33.22
CA SER A 76 -12.15 -5.06 -34.02
C SER A 76 -12.84 -4.60 -35.30
N ILE A 77 -12.54 -5.29 -36.40
CA ILE A 77 -13.10 -5.11 -37.73
C ILE A 77 -13.45 -6.49 -38.28
N THR A 78 -14.61 -6.63 -38.90
CA THR A 78 -14.99 -7.82 -39.65
C THR A 78 -15.01 -7.50 -41.13
N VAL A 79 -14.28 -8.28 -41.93
CA VAL A 79 -14.37 -8.28 -43.38
C VAL A 79 -15.24 -9.47 -43.79
N SER A 80 -16.22 -9.26 -44.66
CA SER A 80 -17.14 -10.31 -45.10
C SER A 80 -17.17 -10.42 -46.62
N ASN A 81 -17.18 -11.67 -47.11
CA ASN A 81 -17.47 -12.01 -48.50
C ASN A 81 -18.67 -12.96 -48.56
N LYS A 82 -19.75 -12.57 -49.25
CA LYS A 82 -20.95 -13.41 -49.42
C LYS A 82 -20.73 -14.65 -50.33
N SER A 83 -19.54 -14.86 -50.91
CA SER A 83 -19.22 -16.04 -51.76
C SER A 83 -18.48 -17.19 -51.04
N ASN A 84 -18.47 -17.24 -49.71
CA ASN A 84 -17.86 -18.29 -48.86
C ASN A 84 -16.35 -18.56 -49.01
N ALA A 85 -15.61 -17.72 -49.74
CA ALA A 85 -14.15 -17.75 -49.77
C ALA A 85 -13.59 -16.31 -49.71
N ILE A 86 -12.88 -15.97 -48.63
CA ILE A 86 -12.43 -14.60 -48.40
C ILE A 86 -11.13 -14.25 -49.12
N GLY A 87 -10.34 -15.23 -49.52
CA GLY A 87 -9.05 -15.02 -50.17
C GLY A 87 -8.02 -14.31 -49.28
N LYS A 88 -6.82 -14.08 -49.78
CA LYS A 88 -5.75 -13.40 -49.03
C LYS A 88 -6.02 -11.89 -49.01
N MET A 89 -6.21 -11.32 -47.82
CA MET A 89 -6.43 -9.89 -47.60
C MET A 89 -5.20 -9.25 -46.98
N ASN A 90 -4.86 -8.02 -47.42
CA ASN A 90 -3.81 -7.22 -46.82
C ASN A 90 -4.44 -6.08 -46.01
N VAL A 91 -4.18 -6.06 -44.71
CA VAL A 91 -4.63 -4.99 -43.81
C VAL A 91 -3.41 -4.26 -43.27
N ASN A 92 -3.37 -2.95 -43.49
CA ASN A 92 -2.34 -2.06 -42.98
C ASN A 92 -2.96 -0.94 -42.16
N VAL A 93 -2.38 -0.64 -41.01
CA VAL A 93 -2.86 0.40 -40.09
C VAL A 93 -1.74 1.40 -39.89
N GLU A 94 -1.92 2.60 -40.45
CA GLU A 94 -0.95 3.70 -40.39
C GLU A 94 -1.48 4.80 -39.48
N GLY A 95 -0.67 5.26 -38.54
CA GLY A 95 -1.08 6.30 -37.60
C GLY A 95 0.12 6.88 -36.83
N PRO A 96 -0.14 7.67 -35.78
CA PRO A 96 0.89 8.31 -34.95
C PRO A 96 1.89 7.34 -34.32
N SER A 97 1.50 6.08 -34.14
CA SER A 97 2.36 4.98 -33.69
C SER A 97 2.03 3.70 -34.47
N LYS A 98 3.02 2.81 -34.63
CA LYS A 98 2.86 1.55 -35.36
C LYS A 98 1.96 0.60 -34.56
N ALA A 99 0.80 0.25 -35.10
CA ALA A 99 -0.12 -0.70 -34.49
C ALA A 99 0.20 -2.14 -34.89
N GLU A 100 0.08 -3.08 -33.95
CA GLU A 100 0.10 -4.50 -34.26
C GLU A 100 -1.25 -4.90 -34.84
N VAL A 101 -1.24 -5.61 -35.98
CA VAL A 101 -2.44 -6.04 -36.70
C VAL A 101 -2.46 -7.56 -36.74
N THR A 102 -3.56 -8.14 -36.27
CA THR A 102 -3.83 -9.57 -36.32
C THR A 102 -5.03 -9.83 -37.22
N CYS A 103 -4.92 -10.83 -38.09
CA CYS A 103 -5.99 -11.22 -39.00
C CYS A 103 -6.28 -12.71 -38.79
N HIS A 104 -7.56 -13.05 -38.63
CA HIS A 104 -8.04 -14.41 -38.45
C HIS A 104 -9.15 -14.71 -39.44
N ASP A 105 -8.94 -15.70 -40.31
CA ASP A 105 -9.99 -16.19 -41.21
C ASP A 105 -10.91 -17.13 -40.43
N ASN A 106 -12.19 -16.76 -40.32
CA ASN A 106 -13.19 -17.49 -39.55
C ASN A 106 -13.72 -18.73 -40.31
N LYS A 107 -13.28 -18.96 -41.56
CA LYS A 107 -13.66 -20.10 -42.43
C LYS A 107 -15.15 -20.22 -42.73
N ASP A 108 -15.91 -19.15 -42.51
CA ASP A 108 -17.35 -19.03 -42.78
C ASP A 108 -17.66 -17.96 -43.84
N GLY A 109 -16.63 -17.50 -44.56
CA GLY A 109 -16.72 -16.35 -45.47
C GLY A 109 -16.50 -14.99 -44.79
N THR A 110 -16.09 -14.96 -43.52
CA THR A 110 -15.69 -13.74 -42.79
C THR A 110 -14.25 -13.81 -42.24
N MET A 111 -13.60 -12.65 -42.10
CA MET A 111 -12.26 -12.50 -41.52
C MET A 111 -12.32 -11.44 -40.42
N SER A 112 -11.88 -11.83 -39.24
CA SER A 112 -11.73 -10.95 -38.08
C SER A 112 -10.36 -10.28 -38.15
N VAL A 113 -10.35 -8.96 -38.14
CA VAL A 113 -9.14 -8.15 -38.12
C VAL A 113 -9.15 -7.35 -36.84
N THR A 114 -8.11 -7.51 -36.03
CA THR A 114 -7.94 -6.78 -34.77
C THR A 114 -6.62 -6.05 -34.79
N TYR A 115 -6.64 -4.76 -34.45
CA TYR A 115 -5.42 -3.98 -34.26
C TYR A 115 -5.43 -3.21 -32.95
N VAL A 116 -4.27 -3.05 -32.32
CA VAL A 116 -4.13 -2.32 -31.05
C VAL A 116 -3.35 -1.02 -31.32
N PRO A 117 -4.00 0.16 -31.32
CA PRO A 117 -3.31 1.43 -31.54
C PRO A 117 -2.58 1.88 -30.27
N PRO A 118 -1.25 2.03 -30.25
CA PRO A 118 -0.52 2.36 -29.02
C PRO A 118 -0.65 3.81 -28.56
N SER A 119 -1.19 4.70 -29.39
CA SER A 119 -1.25 6.14 -29.11
C SER A 119 -2.53 6.77 -29.66
N PRO A 120 -3.06 7.84 -29.04
CA PRO A 120 -4.22 8.55 -29.57
C PRO A 120 -3.90 9.30 -30.87
N GLY A 121 -4.94 9.51 -31.69
CA GLY A 121 -4.86 10.24 -32.94
C GLY A 121 -5.68 9.57 -34.05
N GLU A 122 -5.55 10.07 -35.27
CA GLU A 122 -6.25 9.50 -36.42
C GLU A 122 -5.42 8.38 -37.03
N TYR A 123 -6.02 7.19 -37.15
CA TYR A 123 -5.41 6.02 -37.78
C TYR A 123 -6.10 5.74 -39.10
N LYS A 124 -5.30 5.53 -40.14
CA LYS A 124 -5.72 5.19 -41.49
C LYS A 124 -5.66 3.68 -41.66
N VAL A 125 -6.83 3.04 -41.70
CA VAL A 125 -6.98 1.59 -41.87
C VAL A 125 -7.17 1.27 -43.35
N THR A 126 -6.19 0.61 -43.93
CA THR A 126 -6.17 0.21 -45.34
C THR A 126 -6.44 -1.28 -45.45
N ILE A 127 -7.47 -1.68 -46.20
CA ILE A 127 -7.83 -3.07 -46.46
C ILE A 127 -7.83 -3.27 -47.97
N LYS A 128 -7.03 -4.23 -48.45
CA LYS A 128 -6.87 -4.55 -49.86
C LYS A 128 -7.14 -6.03 -50.14
N ALA A 129 -7.80 -6.28 -51.27
CA ALA A 129 -7.94 -7.59 -51.87
C ALA A 129 -6.94 -7.71 -53.03
N GLY A 130 -5.88 -8.51 -52.84
CA GLY A 130 -4.70 -8.43 -53.72
C GLY A 130 -4.05 -7.04 -53.62
N ASP A 131 -3.90 -6.36 -54.76
CA ASP A 131 -3.34 -5.00 -54.84
C ASP A 131 -4.39 -3.88 -54.83
N ALA A 132 -5.69 -4.22 -54.91
CA ALA A 132 -6.78 -3.26 -55.01
C ALA A 132 -7.44 -2.98 -53.64
N HIS A 133 -7.75 -1.71 -53.35
CA HIS A 133 -8.52 -1.32 -52.16
C HIS A 133 -9.93 -1.88 -52.21
N ILE A 134 -10.41 -2.42 -51.08
CA ILE A 134 -11.84 -2.70 -50.93
C ILE A 134 -12.60 -1.37 -50.85
N ARG A 135 -13.89 -1.39 -51.17
CA ARG A 135 -14.72 -0.19 -51.18
C ARG A 135 -14.79 0.42 -49.76
N GLY A 136 -14.51 1.71 -49.65
CA GLY A 136 -14.40 2.44 -48.38
C GLY A 136 -12.99 2.51 -47.78
N SER A 137 -12.06 1.69 -48.28
CA SER A 137 -10.65 1.79 -47.90
C SER A 137 -9.94 2.90 -48.69
N PRO A 138 -9.10 3.75 -48.05
CA PRO A 138 -8.74 3.74 -46.63
C PRO A 138 -9.82 4.33 -45.71
N PHE A 139 -10.03 3.68 -44.56
CA PHE A 139 -10.93 4.15 -43.50
C PHE A 139 -10.16 5.02 -42.50
N LEU A 140 -10.83 6.00 -41.89
CA LEU A 140 -10.26 6.87 -40.86
C LEU A 140 -10.88 6.56 -39.51
N ALA A 141 -10.09 5.99 -38.61
CA ALA A 141 -10.48 5.68 -37.24
C ALA A 141 -9.93 6.73 -36.26
N LYS A 142 -10.80 7.33 -35.45
CA LYS A 142 -10.40 8.27 -34.39
C LYS A 142 -10.10 7.54 -33.09
N ILE A 143 -8.83 7.48 -32.72
CA ILE A 143 -8.35 6.84 -31.50
C ILE A 143 -8.20 7.86 -30.38
N ARG A 144 -8.84 7.60 -29.25
CA ARG A 144 -8.83 8.47 -28.07
C ARG A 144 -7.77 8.01 -27.05
N ALA A 145 -7.28 8.95 -26.24
CA ALA A 145 -6.21 8.67 -25.27
C ALA A 145 -6.70 7.83 -24.09
N GLU A 146 -5.83 6.96 -23.57
CA GLU A 146 -5.96 6.34 -22.25
C GLU A 146 -5.79 7.40 -21.14
N GLY A 147 -6.47 7.21 -20.01
CA GLY A 147 -6.31 8.08 -18.83
C GLY A 147 -7.61 8.44 -18.10
N ARG A 148 -8.58 7.52 -17.99
CA ARG A 148 -9.72 7.77 -17.10
C ARG A 148 -9.26 7.71 -15.65
N LYS A 149 -9.50 8.78 -14.89
CA LYS A 149 -9.38 8.74 -13.43
C LYS A 149 -10.62 8.02 -12.89
N ARG A 150 -10.43 6.89 -12.24
CA ARG A 150 -11.49 6.11 -11.60
C ARG A 150 -11.53 6.44 -10.11
N SER A 151 -12.67 6.91 -9.64
CA SER A 151 -13.00 6.95 -8.22
C SER A 151 -13.92 5.78 -7.91
N GLN A 152 -13.74 5.13 -6.76
CA GLN A 152 -14.58 4.02 -6.34
C GLN A 152 -14.80 4.06 -4.84
N ILE A 153 -16.03 3.79 -4.42
CA ILE A 153 -16.40 3.51 -3.04
C ILE A 153 -17.22 2.23 -3.00
N THR A 154 -17.10 1.49 -1.89
CA THR A 154 -17.94 0.33 -1.62
C THR A 154 -18.65 0.55 -0.29
N PHE A 155 -19.95 0.35 -0.31
CA PHE A 155 -20.86 0.72 0.75
C PHE A 155 -21.94 -0.36 0.85
N GLY A 156 -22.20 -0.99 2.00
CA GLY A 156 -22.99 -2.22 1.97
C GLY A 156 -23.69 -2.62 3.26
N HIS A 157 -24.88 -3.19 3.08
CA HIS A 157 -25.67 -3.85 4.12
C HIS A 157 -25.25 -5.31 4.23
N SER A 158 -25.08 -5.77 5.46
CA SER A 158 -24.78 -7.17 5.80
C SER A 158 -25.93 -7.74 6.63
N SER A 159 -26.19 -9.04 6.50
CA SER A 159 -27.04 -9.73 7.47
C SER A 159 -26.36 -9.74 8.84
N GLU A 160 -27.10 -9.35 9.88
CA GLU A 160 -26.64 -9.44 11.27
C GLU A 160 -27.32 -10.61 11.98
N VAL A 161 -26.52 -11.55 12.47
CA VAL A 161 -27.01 -12.68 13.26
C VAL A 161 -26.56 -12.49 14.70
N SER A 162 -27.52 -12.56 15.64
CA SER A 162 -27.20 -12.60 17.06
C SER A 162 -26.45 -13.89 17.41
N LEU A 163 -25.35 -13.73 18.13
CA LEU A 163 -24.65 -14.81 18.79
C LEU A 163 -25.32 -15.07 20.14
N ASP A 164 -25.77 -16.29 20.36
CA ASP A 164 -26.17 -16.74 21.70
C ASP A 164 -24.93 -17.10 22.54
N VAL A 165 -24.08 -16.09 22.74
CA VAL A 165 -22.81 -16.24 23.45
C VAL A 165 -22.59 -15.05 24.37
N GLN A 166 -22.39 -15.33 25.66
CA GLN A 166 -22.06 -14.31 26.64
C GLN A 166 -20.54 -14.17 26.76
N GLU A 167 -19.98 -13.09 26.22
CA GLU A 167 -18.56 -12.78 26.38
C GLU A 167 -18.36 -11.27 26.56
N LYS A 168 -17.50 -10.90 27.54
CA LYS A 168 -17.27 -9.50 27.92
C LYS A 168 -16.25 -8.81 27.01
N GLU A 169 -15.29 -9.58 26.48
CA GLU A 169 -14.17 -9.08 25.67
C GLU A 169 -14.30 -9.47 24.19
N VAL A 170 -15.01 -8.64 23.42
CA VAL A 170 -15.28 -8.86 21.99
C VAL A 170 -14.00 -8.93 21.15
N LYS A 171 -12.97 -8.16 21.54
CA LYS A 171 -11.70 -8.03 20.80
C LYS A 171 -10.90 -9.34 20.73
N CYS A 172 -11.14 -10.28 21.64
CA CYS A 172 -10.42 -11.57 21.70
C CYS A 172 -11.12 -12.70 20.93
N LEU A 173 -12.23 -12.38 20.24
CA LEU A 173 -13.05 -13.34 19.54
C LEU A 173 -12.74 -13.37 18.05
N ASN A 174 -12.72 -14.57 17.50
CA ASN A 174 -12.63 -14.82 16.08
C ASN A 174 -13.90 -15.48 15.60
N ALA A 175 -14.56 -14.87 14.62
CA ALA A 175 -15.70 -15.48 13.95
C ALA A 175 -15.40 -15.79 12.48
N SER A 176 -15.94 -16.89 11.98
CA SER A 176 -16.00 -17.23 10.56
C SER A 176 -17.34 -17.88 10.24
N ILE A 177 -17.78 -17.74 8.99
CA ILE A 177 -18.95 -18.38 8.42
C ILE A 177 -18.49 -19.31 7.30
N ILE A 178 -19.03 -20.51 7.26
CA ILE A 178 -18.76 -21.50 6.23
C ILE A 178 -20.05 -21.67 5.43
N ALA A 179 -19.99 -21.37 4.13
CA ALA A 179 -21.10 -21.55 3.20
C ALA A 179 -21.36 -23.04 2.91
N PRO A 180 -22.54 -23.40 2.35
CA PRO A 180 -22.84 -24.77 1.92
C PRO A 180 -21.81 -25.37 0.96
N SER A 181 -21.18 -24.54 0.12
CA SER A 181 -20.05 -24.93 -0.74
C SER A 181 -18.77 -25.32 0.00
N GLY A 182 -18.69 -25.02 1.30
CA GLY A 182 -17.49 -25.18 2.12
C GLY A 182 -16.57 -23.95 2.14
N LEU A 183 -16.94 -22.87 1.46
CA LEU A 183 -16.19 -21.60 1.49
C LEU A 183 -16.26 -20.96 2.89
N GLU A 184 -15.12 -20.78 3.55
CA GLU A 184 -15.01 -20.12 4.86
C GLU A 184 -14.65 -18.64 4.71
N GLU A 185 -15.52 -17.74 5.16
CA GLU A 185 -15.30 -16.29 5.21
C GLU A 185 -15.21 -15.83 6.68
N PRO A 186 -14.23 -14.99 7.08
CA PRO A 186 -14.22 -14.42 8.42
C PRO A 186 -15.36 -13.41 8.61
N CYS A 187 -15.92 -13.36 9.81
CA CYS A 187 -16.98 -12.43 10.18
C CYS A 187 -16.51 -11.49 11.28
N PHE A 188 -16.94 -10.24 11.23
CA PHE A 188 -16.70 -9.30 12.32
C PHE A 188 -17.71 -9.56 13.44
N VAL A 189 -17.21 -9.81 14.65
CA VAL A 189 -18.04 -9.83 15.86
C VAL A 189 -18.24 -8.40 16.32
N LYS A 190 -19.50 -7.95 16.38
CA LYS A 190 -19.89 -6.63 16.86
C LYS A 190 -20.78 -6.75 18.08
N LYS A 191 -20.72 -5.75 18.96
CA LYS A 191 -21.66 -5.62 20.07
C LYS A 191 -22.86 -4.83 19.58
N ARG A 192 -24.06 -5.41 19.68
CA ARG A 192 -25.30 -4.78 19.26
C ARG A 192 -25.75 -3.74 20.28
N GLN A 193 -26.73 -2.91 19.92
CA GLN A 193 -27.27 -1.86 20.79
C GLN A 193 -27.90 -2.42 22.09
N ASP A 194 -28.36 -3.67 22.06
CA ASP A 194 -28.90 -4.39 23.23
C ASP A 194 -27.82 -5.04 24.12
N GLY A 195 -26.53 -4.90 23.77
CA GLY A 195 -25.40 -5.47 24.49
C GLY A 195 -25.07 -6.92 24.13
N SER A 196 -25.88 -7.60 23.30
CA SER A 196 -25.58 -8.93 22.76
C SER A 196 -24.48 -8.87 21.69
N LEU A 197 -23.83 -10.00 21.44
CA LEU A 197 -22.85 -10.11 20.36
C LEU A 197 -23.57 -10.53 19.07
N GLY A 198 -23.11 -10.02 17.93
CA GLY A 198 -23.61 -10.40 16.63
C GLY A 198 -22.48 -10.53 15.62
N ILE A 199 -22.71 -11.28 14.55
CA ILE A 199 -21.82 -11.30 13.38
C ILE A 199 -22.51 -10.66 12.18
N SER A 200 -21.71 -9.99 11.37
CA SER A 200 -22.13 -9.34 10.13
C SER A 200 -21.50 -10.08 8.95
N PHE A 201 -22.31 -10.50 7.98
CA PHE A 201 -21.87 -11.17 6.75
C PHE A 201 -22.80 -10.87 5.57
N THR A 202 -22.32 -11.06 4.33
CA THR A 202 -23.13 -10.88 3.13
C THR A 202 -23.39 -12.25 2.49
N PRO A 203 -24.61 -12.80 2.58
CA PRO A 203 -24.93 -14.11 2.03
C PRO A 203 -24.76 -14.16 0.50
N ARG A 204 -24.02 -15.17 0.02
CA ARG A 204 -23.78 -15.43 -1.41
C ARG A 204 -24.47 -16.69 -1.92
N GLU A 205 -24.78 -17.63 -1.03
CA GLU A 205 -25.33 -18.95 -1.35
C GLU A 205 -26.62 -19.19 -0.54
N GLU A 206 -27.51 -20.02 -1.07
CA GLU A 206 -28.70 -20.48 -0.34
C GLU A 206 -28.33 -21.70 0.51
N GLY A 207 -28.86 -21.75 1.73
CA GLY A 207 -28.84 -22.95 2.55
C GLY A 207 -28.15 -22.75 3.90
N GLU A 208 -27.81 -23.88 4.52
CA GLU A 208 -27.28 -23.92 5.88
C GLU A 208 -25.81 -23.50 5.91
N HIS A 209 -25.55 -22.33 6.49
CA HIS A 209 -24.20 -21.85 6.76
C HIS A 209 -23.81 -22.17 8.20
N LEU A 210 -22.52 -22.48 8.40
CA LEU A 210 -21.97 -22.81 9.71
C LEU A 210 -21.14 -21.65 10.25
N VAL A 211 -21.60 -21.04 11.34
CA VAL A 211 -20.89 -19.97 12.01
C VAL A 211 -20.03 -20.53 13.14
N GLN A 212 -18.72 -20.26 13.07
CA GLN A 212 -17.77 -20.60 14.10
C GLN A 212 -17.35 -19.35 14.86
N VAL A 213 -17.46 -19.38 16.18
CA VAL A 213 -16.89 -18.35 17.07
C VAL A 213 -15.90 -19.01 18.03
N LYS A 214 -14.67 -18.51 18.05
CA LYS A 214 -13.54 -19.05 18.81
C LYS A 214 -12.87 -17.97 19.66
N LYS A 215 -12.43 -18.33 20.86
CA LYS A 215 -11.54 -17.54 21.73
C LYS A 215 -10.26 -18.33 21.95
N LEU A 216 -9.10 -17.72 21.64
CA LEU A 216 -7.78 -18.38 21.73
C LEU A 216 -7.74 -19.76 21.03
N GLY A 217 -8.41 -19.87 19.88
CA GLY A 217 -8.48 -21.11 19.08
C GLY A 217 -9.50 -22.16 19.55
N LYS A 218 -10.17 -21.97 20.69
CA LYS A 218 -11.21 -22.88 21.20
C LYS A 218 -12.61 -22.35 20.91
N HIS A 219 -13.53 -23.24 20.54
CA HIS A 219 -14.94 -22.87 20.35
C HIS A 219 -15.55 -22.37 21.64
N LEU A 220 -16.35 -21.31 21.55
CA LEU A 220 -17.20 -20.87 22.66
C LEU A 220 -18.39 -21.83 22.84
N PRO A 221 -19.02 -21.86 24.03
CA PRO A 221 -20.29 -22.56 24.20
C PRO A 221 -21.31 -22.12 23.15
N GLY A 222 -21.97 -23.06 22.48
CA GLY A 222 -22.90 -22.80 21.38
C GLY A 222 -22.25 -22.64 19.99
N SER A 223 -20.92 -22.66 19.89
CA SER A 223 -20.19 -22.66 18.62
C SER A 223 -19.64 -24.07 18.29
N PRO A 224 -19.68 -24.50 17.01
CA PRO A 224 -20.29 -23.82 15.88
C PRO A 224 -21.82 -23.96 15.86
N PHE A 225 -22.52 -22.98 15.32
CA PHE A 225 -23.98 -23.03 15.14
C PHE A 225 -24.37 -22.76 13.70
N LYS A 226 -25.58 -23.22 13.35
CA LYS A 226 -26.10 -23.19 11.99
C LYS A 226 -27.02 -21.99 11.81
N ILE A 227 -26.86 -21.30 10.68
CA ILE A 227 -27.79 -20.27 10.24
C ILE A 227 -28.32 -20.68 8.87
N ASN A 228 -29.61 -20.44 8.63
CA ASN A 228 -30.21 -20.78 7.35
C ASN A 228 -30.39 -19.51 6.52
N VAL A 229 -29.70 -19.42 5.40
CA VAL A 229 -29.82 -18.32 4.45
C VAL A 229 -30.88 -18.70 3.42
N LEU A 230 -31.92 -17.86 3.30
CA LEU A 230 -32.98 -18.06 2.32
C LEU A 230 -32.66 -17.30 1.03
N VAL A 231 -33.26 -17.70 -0.09
CA VAL A 231 -33.12 -17.02 -1.40
C VAL A 231 -33.36 -15.51 -1.32
N LYS A 232 -34.30 -15.08 -0.47
CA LYS A 232 -34.63 -13.65 -0.28
C LYS A 232 -33.53 -12.85 0.43
N ASP A 233 -32.63 -13.52 1.15
CA ASP A 233 -31.55 -12.90 1.89
C ASP A 233 -30.33 -12.67 0.97
N ILE A 234 -30.23 -13.44 -0.11
CA ILE A 234 -29.16 -13.32 -1.12
C ILE A 234 -29.39 -12.06 -1.94
N GLY A 235 -28.35 -11.24 -2.04
CA GLY A 235 -28.37 -10.00 -2.80
C GLY A 235 -28.66 -10.22 -4.28
N ASN A 236 -29.71 -9.58 -4.79
CA ASN A 236 -30.11 -9.60 -6.19
C ASN A 236 -30.10 -8.17 -6.77
N ALA A 237 -29.06 -7.88 -7.56
CA ALA A 237 -28.88 -6.58 -8.21
C ALA A 237 -30.05 -6.18 -9.11
N SER A 238 -30.76 -7.13 -9.73
CA SER A 238 -31.87 -6.84 -10.65
C SER A 238 -33.08 -6.21 -9.96
N LYS A 239 -33.15 -6.31 -8.63
CA LYS A 239 -34.25 -5.77 -7.81
C LYS A 239 -33.95 -4.39 -7.22
N VAL A 240 -32.73 -3.90 -7.38
CA VAL A 240 -32.36 -2.54 -6.96
C VAL A 240 -33.06 -1.53 -7.85
N LYS A 241 -33.84 -0.63 -7.26
CA LYS A 241 -34.49 0.48 -7.98
C LYS A 241 -33.69 1.76 -7.79
N ILE A 242 -33.62 2.59 -8.82
CA ILE A 242 -32.84 3.83 -8.79
C ILE A 242 -33.74 5.02 -9.10
N THR A 243 -33.55 6.11 -8.35
CA THR A 243 -34.19 7.40 -8.59
C THR A 243 -33.17 8.53 -8.53
N GLY A 244 -33.47 9.68 -9.14
CA GLY A 244 -32.58 10.86 -9.13
C GLY A 244 -31.88 11.14 -10.46
N ASN A 245 -31.42 12.36 -10.62
CA ASN A 245 -30.90 12.88 -11.90
C ASN A 245 -29.41 12.64 -12.10
N GLY A 246 -28.66 12.31 -11.03
CA GLY A 246 -27.21 12.12 -11.08
C GLY A 246 -26.74 11.00 -12.01
N LEU A 247 -27.61 10.09 -12.46
CA LEU A 247 -27.26 9.06 -13.46
C LEU A 247 -27.68 9.41 -14.90
N LYS A 248 -28.28 10.59 -15.12
CA LYS A 248 -28.72 11.07 -16.43
C LYS A 248 -27.88 12.25 -16.90
N GLU A 249 -27.73 13.25 -16.03
CA GLU A 249 -26.93 14.45 -16.29
C GLU A 249 -26.23 14.92 -15.01
N GLY A 250 -25.14 15.68 -15.17
CA GLY A 250 -24.42 16.23 -14.04
C GLY A 250 -23.83 17.62 -14.29
N LYS A 251 -23.39 18.25 -13.20
CA LYS A 251 -22.70 19.53 -13.19
C LYS A 251 -21.32 19.41 -12.53
N THR A 252 -20.33 20.10 -13.11
CA THR A 252 -19.01 20.22 -12.47
C THR A 252 -19.13 20.99 -11.16
N HIS A 253 -18.30 20.62 -10.18
CA HIS A 253 -18.23 21.24 -8.85
C HIS A 253 -19.52 21.20 -8.01
N ALA A 254 -20.53 20.43 -8.42
CA ALA A 254 -21.77 20.22 -7.68
C ALA A 254 -21.97 18.74 -7.33
N GLU A 255 -22.73 18.47 -6.26
CA GLU A 255 -23.11 17.11 -5.88
C GLU A 255 -24.16 16.58 -6.86
N ASN A 256 -23.79 15.55 -7.63
CA ASN A 256 -24.68 14.87 -8.56
C ASN A 256 -25.24 13.64 -7.88
N GLN A 257 -26.47 13.76 -7.37
CA GLN A 257 -27.06 12.79 -6.47
C GLN A 257 -28.04 11.84 -7.17
N PHE A 258 -28.05 10.59 -6.72
CA PHE A 258 -29.05 9.58 -7.03
C PHE A 258 -29.31 8.71 -5.79
N VAL A 259 -30.43 8.01 -5.77
CA VAL A 259 -30.93 7.23 -4.63
C VAL A 259 -31.20 5.81 -5.09
N LEU A 260 -30.62 4.85 -4.37
CA LEU A 260 -30.79 3.41 -4.54
C LEU A 260 -31.79 2.90 -3.51
N HIS A 261 -32.77 2.14 -3.97
CA HIS A 261 -33.75 1.43 -3.13
C HIS A 261 -33.45 -0.06 -3.23
N THR A 262 -33.05 -0.64 -2.09
CA THR A 262 -32.52 -2.00 -1.95
C THR A 262 -33.40 -2.90 -1.08
N SER A 263 -34.56 -2.40 -0.61
CA SER A 263 -35.48 -3.11 0.27
C SER A 263 -35.96 -4.47 -0.27
N ASP A 264 -36.13 -4.59 -1.58
CA ASP A 264 -36.52 -5.84 -2.25
C ASP A 264 -35.34 -6.67 -2.75
N ALA A 265 -34.11 -6.15 -2.62
CA ALA A 265 -32.91 -6.69 -3.25
C ALA A 265 -32.12 -7.67 -2.38
N GLY A 266 -32.52 -7.91 -1.13
CA GLY A 266 -31.77 -8.78 -0.20
C GLY A 266 -30.54 -8.08 0.39
N PHE A 267 -29.64 -8.83 1.02
CA PHE A 267 -28.42 -8.26 1.62
C PHE A 267 -27.30 -8.19 0.58
N GLY A 268 -26.66 -7.03 0.46
CA GLY A 268 -25.65 -6.82 -0.56
C GLY A 268 -24.86 -5.53 -0.38
N GLY A 269 -23.58 -5.60 -0.72
CA GLY A 269 -22.73 -4.41 -0.86
C GLY A 269 -22.97 -3.71 -2.18
N ILE A 270 -23.07 -2.39 -2.15
CA ILE A 270 -23.03 -1.51 -3.32
C ILE A 270 -21.57 -1.19 -3.64
N ASN A 271 -21.16 -1.45 -4.87
CA ASN A 271 -19.93 -0.90 -5.44
C ASN A 271 -20.31 0.24 -6.36
N PHE A 272 -19.89 1.46 -6.02
CA PHE A 272 -20.14 2.66 -6.79
C PHE A 272 -18.81 3.23 -7.26
N SER A 273 -18.61 3.25 -8.57
CA SER A 273 -17.44 3.86 -9.18
C SER A 273 -17.83 4.84 -10.27
N VAL A 274 -17.03 5.88 -10.41
CA VAL A 274 -17.21 6.90 -11.43
C VAL A 274 -15.89 7.07 -12.17
N GLU A 275 -15.95 6.88 -13.47
CA GLU A 275 -14.83 7.03 -14.38
C GLU A 275 -15.09 8.19 -15.32
N GLY A 276 -14.16 9.13 -15.44
CA GLY A 276 -14.33 10.20 -16.41
C GLY A 276 -13.09 11.04 -16.59
N ARG A 277 -13.32 12.28 -17.04
CA ARG A 277 -12.24 13.24 -17.33
C ARG A 277 -11.53 13.75 -16.09
N SER A 278 -12.18 13.69 -14.92
CA SER A 278 -11.50 13.84 -13.64
C SER A 278 -11.94 12.81 -12.62
N ALA A 279 -11.16 12.67 -11.55
CA ALA A 279 -11.59 11.89 -10.39
C ALA A 279 -12.74 12.64 -9.74
N ALA A 280 -13.87 11.95 -9.50
CA ALA A 280 -14.99 12.52 -8.77
C ALA A 280 -14.87 12.18 -7.28
N GLU A 281 -15.14 13.13 -6.40
CA GLU A 281 -15.39 12.81 -4.99
C GLU A 281 -16.69 12.02 -4.90
N LEU A 282 -16.72 10.89 -4.19
CA LEU A 282 -17.90 10.03 -4.06
C LEU A 282 -18.37 10.01 -2.62
N LYS A 283 -19.68 10.06 -2.42
CA LYS A 283 -20.34 9.89 -1.13
C LYS A 283 -21.47 8.88 -1.27
N CYS A 284 -21.65 8.02 -0.28
CA CYS A 284 -22.87 7.26 -0.10
C CYS A 284 -23.26 7.29 1.38
N GLU A 285 -24.55 7.48 1.64
CA GLU A 285 -25.13 7.56 2.97
C GLU A 285 -26.35 6.62 3.03
N ASP A 286 -26.44 5.80 4.07
CA ASP A 286 -27.61 4.97 4.33
C ASP A 286 -28.63 5.76 5.16
N LYS A 287 -29.84 5.90 4.63
CA LYS A 287 -30.95 6.57 5.33
C LYS A 287 -31.84 5.58 6.08
N GLY A 288 -31.50 4.30 6.08
CA GLY A 288 -32.30 3.23 6.67
C GLY A 288 -33.38 2.72 5.71
N GLU A 289 -34.05 1.63 6.11
CA GLU A 289 -35.14 1.00 5.35
C GLU A 289 -34.78 0.61 3.90
N GLY A 290 -33.49 0.35 3.64
CA GLY A 290 -32.99 -0.01 2.31
C GLY A 290 -32.83 1.17 1.35
N VAL A 291 -32.88 2.42 1.84
CA VAL A 291 -32.70 3.63 1.03
C VAL A 291 -31.28 4.16 1.18
N ILE A 292 -30.54 4.20 0.07
CA ILE A 292 -29.12 4.57 0.05
C ILE A 292 -28.94 5.74 -0.91
N VAL A 293 -28.42 6.84 -0.40
CA VAL A 293 -28.24 8.09 -1.13
C VAL A 293 -26.78 8.19 -1.54
N CYS A 294 -26.51 8.18 -2.84
CA CYS A 294 -25.16 8.32 -3.37
C CYS A 294 -25.02 9.62 -4.17
N SER A 295 -23.85 10.23 -4.09
CA SER A 295 -23.52 11.43 -4.86
C SER A 295 -22.08 11.40 -5.35
N TYR A 296 -21.85 12.10 -6.45
CA TYR A 296 -20.50 12.33 -6.95
C TYR A 296 -20.30 13.79 -7.40
N ARG A 297 -19.08 14.29 -7.19
CA ARG A 297 -18.69 15.66 -7.52
C ARG A 297 -17.52 15.66 -8.52
N PRO A 298 -17.80 15.71 -9.84
CA PRO A 298 -16.79 15.79 -10.89
C PRO A 298 -16.25 17.22 -11.02
N SER A 299 -14.99 17.36 -11.43
CA SER A 299 -14.34 18.67 -11.62
C SER A 299 -14.20 19.08 -13.09
N GLU A 300 -14.21 18.12 -14.02
CA GLU A 300 -14.09 18.39 -15.47
C GLU A 300 -15.39 18.15 -16.22
N PRO A 301 -15.78 18.99 -17.19
CA PRO A 301 -16.93 18.71 -18.05
C PRO A 301 -16.59 17.62 -19.06
N GLY A 302 -17.53 16.71 -19.28
CA GLY A 302 -17.36 15.59 -20.18
C GLY A 302 -18.30 14.45 -19.88
N TYR A 303 -18.06 13.31 -20.52
CA TYR A 303 -18.81 12.09 -20.23
C TYR A 303 -18.13 11.32 -19.12
N TYR A 304 -18.94 10.90 -18.15
CA TYR A 304 -18.54 10.04 -17.03
C TYR A 304 -19.29 8.73 -17.13
N VAL A 305 -18.64 7.63 -16.77
CA VAL A 305 -19.22 6.30 -16.68
C VAL A 305 -19.37 5.98 -15.20
N VAL A 306 -20.61 5.83 -14.76
CA VAL A 306 -20.96 5.47 -13.39
C VAL A 306 -21.25 3.97 -13.36
N ASN A 307 -20.35 3.19 -12.77
CA ASN A 307 -20.57 1.76 -12.51
C ASN A 307 -21.21 1.60 -11.14
N LEU A 308 -22.27 0.80 -11.09
CA LEU A 308 -23.01 0.47 -9.90
C LEU A 308 -23.25 -1.03 -9.89
N LYS A 309 -22.62 -1.71 -8.94
CA LYS A 309 -22.90 -3.11 -8.64
C LYS A 309 -23.59 -3.23 -7.28
N PHE A 310 -24.45 -4.22 -7.13
CA PHE A 310 -25.04 -4.63 -5.87
C PHE A 310 -24.79 -6.13 -5.69
N ALA A 311 -24.27 -6.54 -4.53
CA ALA A 311 -23.83 -7.92 -4.28
C ALA A 311 -22.92 -8.44 -5.43
N ASP A 312 -21.95 -7.63 -5.83
CA ASP A 312 -20.97 -7.90 -6.90
C ASP A 312 -21.53 -8.02 -8.33
N HIS A 313 -22.85 -7.85 -8.53
CA HIS A 313 -23.50 -7.88 -9.85
C HIS A 313 -23.94 -6.49 -10.30
N ASN A 314 -23.86 -6.19 -11.60
CA ASN A 314 -24.32 -4.90 -12.14
C ASN A 314 -25.83 -4.72 -11.90
N ILE A 315 -26.23 -3.55 -11.38
CA ILE A 315 -27.65 -3.20 -11.29
C ILE A 315 -28.20 -2.84 -12.67
N PRO A 316 -29.52 -2.96 -12.91
CA PRO A 316 -30.13 -2.63 -14.19
C PRO A 316 -29.76 -1.22 -14.67
N GLY A 317 -29.23 -1.14 -15.90
CA GLY A 317 -28.79 0.10 -16.52
C GLY A 317 -27.34 0.49 -16.24
N SER A 318 -26.65 -0.20 -15.33
CA SER A 318 -25.21 -0.02 -15.15
C SER A 318 -24.42 -0.77 -16.22
N PRO A 319 -23.36 -0.20 -16.80
CA PRO A 319 -22.79 1.14 -16.53
C PRO A 319 -23.62 2.31 -17.10
N PHE A 320 -23.76 3.38 -16.31
CA PHE A 320 -24.46 4.60 -16.75
C PHE A 320 -23.50 5.59 -17.39
N THR A 321 -23.81 6.10 -18.57
CA THR A 321 -23.03 7.19 -19.18
C THR A 321 -23.70 8.53 -18.88
N VAL A 322 -23.06 9.37 -18.07
CA VAL A 322 -23.57 10.66 -17.63
C VAL A 322 -22.83 11.80 -18.29
N LYS A 323 -23.57 12.74 -18.89
CA LYS A 323 -22.99 13.97 -19.43
C LYS A 323 -22.89 15.02 -18.32
N VAL A 324 -21.67 15.39 -17.97
CA VAL A 324 -21.36 16.43 -16.99
C VAL A 324 -21.02 17.73 -17.71
N THR A 325 -21.68 18.82 -17.31
CA THR A 325 -21.54 20.16 -17.91
C THR A 325 -21.11 21.20 -16.88
N GLY A 326 -20.55 22.32 -17.33
CA GLY A 326 -20.06 23.40 -16.45
C GLY A 326 -18.59 23.75 -16.72
N PRO A 327 -18.03 24.72 -15.98
CA PRO A 327 -16.61 25.07 -16.10
C PRO A 327 -15.73 23.89 -15.67
N GLY A 328 -14.64 23.65 -16.39
CA GLY A 328 -13.61 22.72 -15.94
C GLY A 328 -12.78 23.31 -14.82
N SER A 329 -12.16 22.43 -14.04
CA SER A 329 -11.10 22.81 -13.15
C SER A 329 -9.88 23.15 -14.01
N ASN A 330 -9.23 24.30 -13.83
CA ASN A 330 -7.99 24.62 -14.54
C ASN A 330 -6.82 23.75 -14.03
N ILE A 331 -7.00 22.43 -13.94
CA ILE A 331 -6.02 21.47 -13.43
C ILE A 331 -5.00 21.23 -14.54
N ILE A 332 -3.85 21.84 -14.37
CA ILE A 332 -2.69 21.67 -15.23
C ILE A 332 -1.90 20.48 -14.71
N ARG A 333 -1.51 19.58 -15.62
CA ARG A 333 -0.61 18.46 -15.34
C ARG A 333 0.72 18.71 -16.03
N GLU A 334 1.77 18.79 -15.24
CA GLU A 334 3.13 18.75 -15.75
C GLU A 334 3.73 17.39 -15.44
N THR A 335 4.60 16.90 -16.32
CA THR A 335 5.18 15.56 -16.18
C THR A 335 6.61 15.56 -16.71
N ILE A 336 7.50 14.92 -15.95
CA ILE A 336 8.87 14.63 -16.37
C ILE A 336 9.11 13.13 -16.35
N LYS A 337 10.02 12.66 -17.20
CA LYS A 337 10.50 11.28 -17.21
C LYS A 337 12.00 11.26 -16.96
N LYS A 338 12.47 10.34 -16.13
CA LYS A 338 13.90 10.11 -15.86
C LYS A 338 14.20 8.64 -16.02
N LYS A 339 15.14 8.31 -16.89
CA LYS A 339 15.68 6.96 -17.00
C LYS A 339 16.60 6.69 -15.82
N ILE A 340 16.42 5.53 -15.19
CA ILE A 340 17.20 5.00 -14.09
C ILE A 340 18.07 3.87 -14.62
N ASP A 341 19.37 4.03 -14.46
CA ASP A 341 20.35 2.99 -14.76
C ASP A 341 20.50 2.04 -13.57
N GLN A 342 20.98 0.82 -13.82
CA GLN A 342 21.19 -0.15 -12.77
C GLN A 342 22.32 0.31 -11.85
N VAL A 343 22.03 0.43 -10.55
CA VAL A 343 23.06 0.69 -9.54
C VAL A 343 23.92 -0.56 -9.37
N PRO A 344 25.26 -0.47 -9.41
CA PRO A 344 26.14 -1.62 -9.23
C PRO A 344 25.90 -2.31 -7.87
N PRO A 345 25.96 -3.66 -7.82
CA PRO A 345 25.91 -4.37 -6.55
C PRO A 345 27.11 -3.97 -5.69
N VAL A 346 26.92 -4.03 -4.36
CA VAL A 346 27.98 -3.75 -3.40
C VAL A 346 28.47 -5.05 -2.79
N ASP A 347 29.78 -5.22 -2.74
CA ASP A 347 30.43 -6.40 -2.16
C ASP A 347 30.63 -6.24 -0.65
N ILE A 348 30.79 -7.38 0.04
CA ILE A 348 31.10 -7.41 1.48
C ILE A 348 32.42 -6.66 1.72
N GLY A 349 32.46 -5.83 2.77
CA GLY A 349 33.64 -5.06 3.15
C GLY A 349 33.85 -3.76 2.36
N GLN A 350 33.02 -3.47 1.37
CA GLN A 350 33.04 -2.19 0.67
C GLN A 350 32.25 -1.13 1.47
N GLU A 351 32.85 0.03 1.69
CA GLU A 351 32.16 1.15 2.35
C GLU A 351 30.94 1.59 1.52
N CYS A 352 29.78 1.54 2.17
CA CYS A 352 28.50 1.96 1.61
C CYS A 352 28.20 3.39 2.02
N LYS A 353 27.56 4.14 1.13
CA LYS A 353 27.14 5.52 1.37
C LYS A 353 25.70 5.71 0.89
N LEU A 354 24.85 6.23 1.78
CA LEU A 354 23.52 6.76 1.48
C LEU A 354 23.54 8.26 1.75
N VAL A 355 22.94 9.07 0.86
CA VAL A 355 22.90 10.53 1.03
C VAL A 355 21.45 10.98 1.18
N PHE A 356 21.17 11.70 2.25
CA PHE A 356 19.84 12.22 2.57
C PHE A 356 19.86 13.74 2.53
N ARG A 357 18.93 14.38 1.82
CA ARG A 357 18.75 15.83 1.88
C ARG A 357 17.61 16.16 2.85
N LEU A 358 17.92 16.83 3.95
CA LEU A 358 16.97 17.15 5.02
C LEU A 358 17.07 18.65 5.39
N PRO A 359 16.42 19.53 4.61
CA PRO A 359 16.45 20.97 4.88
C PRO A 359 15.88 21.31 6.27
N GLY A 360 16.53 22.24 6.97
CA GLY A 360 16.09 22.68 8.31
C GLY A 360 16.44 21.72 9.46
N THR A 361 17.28 20.71 9.20
CA THR A 361 17.79 19.80 10.23
C THR A 361 19.25 20.10 10.56
N ASN A 362 19.80 19.42 11.56
CA ASN A 362 21.22 19.51 11.93
C ASN A 362 21.77 18.08 12.13
N ALA A 363 23.07 17.89 11.90
CA ALA A 363 23.70 16.58 12.02
C ALA A 363 23.76 16.06 13.48
N PHE A 364 23.76 16.94 14.47
CA PHE A 364 23.89 16.56 15.90
C PHE A 364 22.65 15.83 16.42
N ASP A 365 21.47 16.16 15.89
CA ASP A 365 20.20 15.54 16.23
C ASP A 365 19.88 14.32 15.35
N MET A 366 20.82 13.91 14.49
CA MET A 366 20.64 12.74 13.62
C MET A 366 21.31 11.50 14.20
N ALA A 367 20.62 10.37 14.06
CA ALA A 367 21.15 9.06 14.41
C ALA A 367 20.91 8.07 13.26
N ALA A 368 21.89 7.22 12.98
CA ALA A 368 21.77 6.18 11.96
C ALA A 368 22.29 4.84 12.48
N LYS A 369 21.53 3.77 12.22
CA LYS A 369 21.85 2.40 12.60
C LYS A 369 21.66 1.46 11.42
N VAL A 370 22.50 0.45 11.31
CA VAL A 370 22.43 -0.56 10.26
C VAL A 370 22.31 -1.93 10.88
N THR A 371 21.20 -2.60 10.59
CA THR A 371 20.95 -3.97 11.00
C THR A 371 21.24 -4.91 9.84
N ASN A 372 22.10 -5.89 10.04
CA ASN A 372 22.47 -6.88 9.04
C ASN A 372 21.38 -7.98 8.91
N PRO A 373 21.44 -8.84 7.87
CA PRO A 373 20.50 -9.95 7.68
C PRO A 373 20.34 -10.90 8.88
N THR A 374 21.38 -11.07 9.70
CA THR A 374 21.35 -11.89 10.92
C THR A 374 20.75 -11.19 12.14
N GLY A 375 20.39 -9.91 12.03
CA GLY A 375 19.73 -9.14 13.07
C GLY A 375 20.68 -8.37 14.02
N VAL A 376 21.98 -8.38 13.74
CA VAL A 376 22.98 -7.58 14.47
C VAL A 376 22.93 -6.14 13.97
N THR A 377 22.82 -5.21 14.91
CA THR A 377 22.79 -3.77 14.63
C THR A 377 24.12 -3.12 14.98
N ASP A 378 24.71 -2.40 14.03
CA ASP A 378 25.87 -1.54 14.20
C ASP A 378 25.45 -0.07 14.02
N ASP A 379 26.13 0.86 14.69
CA ASP A 379 25.94 2.30 14.44
C ASP A 379 26.56 2.68 13.07
N ALA A 380 25.85 3.53 12.32
CA ALA A 380 26.35 4.08 11.07
C ALA A 380 26.89 5.50 11.28
N VAL A 381 27.94 5.83 10.53
CA VAL A 381 28.61 7.14 10.65
C VAL A 381 27.82 8.16 9.84
N ILE A 382 27.39 9.25 10.47
CA ILE A 382 26.77 10.39 9.79
C ILE A 382 27.84 11.46 9.55
N VAL A 383 27.89 11.94 8.32
CA VAL A 383 28.76 13.05 7.89
C VAL A 383 27.89 14.16 7.34
N ASP A 384 28.03 15.35 7.91
CA ASP A 384 27.42 16.57 7.41
C ASP A 384 28.05 16.99 6.07
N MET A 385 27.23 17.32 5.09
CA MET A 385 27.62 17.71 3.74
C MET A 385 26.95 19.03 3.34
N GLU A 386 27.39 19.61 2.23
CA GLU A 386 26.83 20.87 1.72
C GLU A 386 25.35 20.74 1.30
N ASP A 387 24.64 21.86 1.29
CA ASP A 387 23.23 21.97 0.87
C ASP A 387 22.25 21.08 1.67
N CYS A 388 22.41 21.02 3.00
CA CYS A 388 21.56 20.24 3.92
C CYS A 388 21.56 18.73 3.58
N GLN A 389 22.70 18.20 3.10
CA GLN A 389 22.87 16.79 2.80
C GLN A 389 23.62 16.08 3.94
N TYR A 390 23.21 14.86 4.24
CA TYR A 390 23.81 14.03 5.27
C TYR A 390 24.17 12.68 4.68
N GLY A 391 25.45 12.35 4.70
CA GLY A 391 25.93 11.04 4.28
C GLY A 391 25.91 10.06 5.43
N VAL A 392 25.22 8.94 5.26
CA VAL A 392 25.22 7.79 6.18
C VAL A 392 26.15 6.73 5.61
N TYR A 393 27.19 6.40 6.36
CA TYR A 393 28.25 5.48 5.99
C TYR A 393 28.25 4.23 6.85
N PHE A 394 28.43 3.07 6.22
CA PHE A 394 28.60 1.80 6.92
C PHE A 394 29.33 0.78 6.05
N THR A 395 29.92 -0.24 6.68
CA THR A 395 30.62 -1.32 5.96
C THR A 395 29.96 -2.66 6.28
N PRO A 396 29.28 -3.30 5.32
CA PRO A 396 28.59 -4.55 5.53
C PRO A 396 29.58 -5.69 5.70
N LYS A 397 29.32 -6.55 6.69
CA LYS A 397 30.17 -7.69 7.06
C LYS A 397 29.68 -9.02 6.48
N GLU A 398 28.48 -9.05 5.94
CA GLU A 398 27.84 -10.24 5.39
C GLU A 398 26.99 -9.89 4.16
N PRO A 399 26.68 -10.86 3.27
CA PRO A 399 25.83 -10.61 2.11
C PRO A 399 24.35 -10.67 2.50
N GLY A 400 23.51 -9.95 1.78
CA GLY A 400 22.06 -9.96 1.95
C GLY A 400 21.47 -8.58 2.26
N MET A 401 20.19 -8.59 2.61
CA MET A 401 19.40 -7.38 2.85
C MET A 401 19.68 -6.79 4.24
N HIS A 402 20.31 -5.62 4.25
CA HIS A 402 20.52 -4.81 5.44
C HIS A 402 19.37 -3.81 5.60
N THR A 403 19.12 -3.39 6.84
CA THR A 403 18.14 -2.36 7.19
C THR A 403 18.87 -1.14 7.73
N VAL A 404 18.73 -0.01 7.05
CA VAL A 404 19.33 1.27 7.45
C VAL A 404 18.25 2.15 8.08
N SER A 405 18.32 2.34 9.40
CA SER A 405 17.41 3.22 10.14
C SER A 405 18.07 4.58 10.31
N VAL A 406 17.46 5.62 9.76
CA VAL A 406 17.87 7.02 9.93
C VAL A 406 16.79 7.78 10.68
N ARG A 407 17.18 8.49 11.75
CA ARG A 407 16.30 9.23 12.64
C ARG A 407 16.79 10.67 12.81
N TYR A 408 15.86 11.60 12.97
CA TYR A 408 16.10 12.98 13.37
C TYR A 408 15.30 13.23 14.65
N LYS A 409 15.97 13.61 15.73
CA LYS A 409 15.37 13.78 17.08
C LYS A 409 14.59 12.54 17.51
N GLU A 410 15.22 11.37 17.40
CA GLU A 410 14.63 10.04 17.68
C GLU A 410 13.47 9.60 16.76
N ILE A 411 13.00 10.44 15.84
CA ILE A 411 11.91 10.10 14.91
C ILE A 411 12.48 9.62 13.58
N HIS A 412 11.94 8.53 13.02
CA HIS A 412 12.28 8.09 11.66
C HIS A 412 12.00 9.19 10.64
N ILE A 413 12.99 9.48 9.78
CA ILE A 413 12.79 10.36 8.62
C ILE A 413 11.84 9.68 7.61
N PRO A 414 11.14 10.43 6.74
CA PRO A 414 10.29 9.82 5.72
C PRO A 414 11.01 8.76 4.87
N GLY A 415 10.43 7.57 4.77
CA GLY A 415 10.99 6.42 4.06
C GLY A 415 11.92 5.53 4.89
N SER A 416 12.36 5.97 6.08
CA SER A 416 13.10 5.15 7.03
C SER A 416 12.15 4.19 7.76
N PRO A 417 12.55 2.95 8.06
CA PRO A 417 13.82 2.31 7.72
C PRO A 417 13.97 1.93 6.23
N PHE A 418 15.18 2.08 5.70
CA PHE A 418 15.51 1.78 4.29
C PHE A 418 16.10 0.38 4.13
N GLN A 419 15.77 -0.28 3.01
CA GLN A 419 16.43 -1.54 2.62
C GLN A 419 17.69 -1.27 1.81
N PHE A 420 18.75 -2.01 2.11
CA PHE A 420 20.01 -1.96 1.38
C PHE A 420 20.54 -3.37 1.12
N THR A 421 20.51 -3.83 -0.14
CA THR A 421 20.99 -5.17 -0.49
C THR A 421 22.49 -5.17 -0.79
N VAL A 422 23.21 -6.07 -0.12
CA VAL A 422 24.64 -6.36 -0.33
C VAL A 422 24.76 -7.67 -1.09
N GLY A 423 25.47 -7.67 -2.23
CA GLY A 423 25.49 -8.77 -3.19
C GLY A 423 24.35 -8.72 -4.22
N SER A 424 23.83 -9.88 -4.62
CA SER A 424 22.85 -9.98 -5.72
C SER A 424 21.43 -9.58 -5.30
N VAL A 425 20.85 -8.62 -6.02
CA VAL A 425 19.45 -8.22 -5.85
C VAL A 425 18.52 -9.21 -6.56
N GLN A 426 17.58 -9.79 -5.83
CA GLN A 426 16.72 -10.89 -6.32
C GLN A 426 15.41 -10.42 -6.97
N SER A 427 14.97 -9.19 -6.71
CA SER A 427 13.69 -8.66 -7.21
C SER A 427 13.74 -7.15 -7.45
N PHE A 428 12.98 -6.68 -8.44
CA PHE A 428 12.92 -5.29 -8.89
C PHE A 428 11.45 -4.85 -9.06
N GLY A 429 11.19 -3.55 -9.15
CA GLY A 429 9.84 -3.03 -9.43
C GLY A 429 9.47 -1.76 -8.66
N ALA A 430 8.31 -1.19 -9.01
CA ALA A 430 7.83 0.08 -8.46
C ALA A 430 7.63 0.06 -6.95
N HIS A 431 7.21 -1.08 -6.40
CA HIS A 431 7.03 -1.31 -4.96
C HIS A 431 8.31 -1.15 -4.12
N LYS A 432 9.49 -1.10 -4.74
CA LYS A 432 10.79 -0.86 -4.08
C LYS A 432 11.28 0.58 -4.17
N VAL A 433 10.59 1.43 -4.93
CA VAL A 433 10.87 2.85 -4.97
C VAL A 433 10.25 3.51 -3.75
N HIS A 434 11.06 4.22 -2.99
CA HIS A 434 10.61 4.98 -1.82
C HIS A 434 10.65 6.47 -2.13
N ALA A 435 9.64 7.21 -1.70
CA ALA A 435 9.56 8.65 -1.86
C ALA A 435 9.28 9.28 -0.50
N GLY A 436 10.00 10.36 -0.17
CA GLY A 436 9.85 11.00 1.13
C GLY A 436 10.40 12.42 1.14
N GLY A 437 9.67 13.32 1.79
CA GLY A 437 10.04 14.72 1.92
C GLY A 437 8.81 15.63 2.00
N LEU A 438 9.01 16.84 2.51
CA LEU A 438 7.92 17.78 2.77
C LEU A 438 7.11 18.11 1.51
N GLY A 439 7.75 18.14 0.33
CA GLY A 439 7.07 18.36 -0.96
C GLY A 439 6.10 17.26 -1.37
N LEU A 440 5.99 16.14 -0.66
CA LEU A 440 4.94 15.13 -0.85
C LEU A 440 3.79 15.26 0.16
N GLU A 441 3.92 16.17 1.12
CA GLU A 441 2.91 16.43 2.16
C GLU A 441 2.29 17.82 1.97
N ARG A 442 3.12 18.85 1.72
CA ARG A 442 2.70 20.26 1.61
C ARG A 442 3.70 21.13 0.84
N GLY A 443 3.32 22.37 0.57
CA GLY A 443 4.21 23.38 -0.01
C GLY A 443 3.66 24.80 0.07
N GLY A 444 4.47 25.78 -0.31
CA GLY A 444 4.06 27.19 -0.43
C GLY A 444 3.94 27.61 -1.90
N ALA A 445 2.94 28.44 -2.22
CA ALA A 445 2.86 29.05 -3.54
C ALA A 445 4.10 29.90 -3.80
N ASN A 446 4.69 29.74 -4.99
CA ASN A 446 5.96 30.34 -5.43
C ASN A 446 7.23 29.87 -4.69
N GLU A 447 7.14 28.84 -3.86
CA GLU A 447 8.27 28.24 -3.16
C GLU A 447 8.65 26.88 -3.77
N PRO A 448 9.94 26.50 -3.74
CA PRO A 448 10.36 25.16 -4.14
C PRO A 448 9.86 24.13 -3.13
N CYS A 449 9.06 23.18 -3.60
CA CYS A 449 8.64 22.00 -2.86
C CYS A 449 9.60 20.86 -3.17
N GLU A 450 10.33 20.35 -2.16
CA GLU A 450 11.37 19.34 -2.36
C GLU A 450 11.00 17.99 -1.73
N PHE A 451 11.36 16.90 -2.41
CA PHE A 451 11.31 15.55 -1.86
C PHE A 451 12.41 14.65 -2.45
N SER A 452 12.73 13.58 -1.74
CA SER A 452 13.73 12.59 -2.15
C SER A 452 13.07 11.34 -2.71
N LEU A 453 13.71 10.73 -3.71
CA LEU A 453 13.36 9.44 -4.29
C LEU A 453 14.53 8.47 -4.15
N TYR A 454 14.25 7.28 -3.63
CA TYR A 454 15.22 6.20 -3.48
C TYR A 454 14.80 5.04 -4.39
N THR A 455 15.59 4.78 -5.43
CA THR A 455 15.31 3.77 -6.47
C THR A 455 16.33 2.65 -6.51
N ARG A 456 17.32 2.64 -5.62
CA ARG A 456 18.44 1.68 -5.63
C ARG A 456 17.97 0.22 -5.74
N GLU A 457 16.96 -0.16 -4.97
CA GLU A 457 16.43 -1.53 -4.94
C GLU A 457 15.40 -1.81 -6.06
N ALA A 458 14.97 -0.79 -6.81
CA ALA A 458 13.92 -0.93 -7.83
C ALA A 458 14.44 -1.44 -9.18
N GLY A 459 15.76 -1.45 -9.40
CA GLY A 459 16.40 -1.87 -10.65
C GLY A 459 16.40 -0.79 -11.73
N PRO A 460 16.84 -1.12 -12.96
CA PRO A 460 16.78 -0.20 -14.10
C PRO A 460 15.34 0.02 -14.56
N GLY A 461 15.02 1.23 -15.00
CA GLY A 461 13.66 1.55 -15.44
C GLY A 461 13.45 3.02 -15.76
N THR A 462 12.19 3.43 -15.82
CA THR A 462 11.81 4.84 -16.06
C THR A 462 10.94 5.36 -14.93
N LEU A 463 11.42 6.40 -14.24
CA LEU A 463 10.62 7.20 -13.31
C LEU A 463 9.76 8.20 -14.10
N HIS A 464 8.48 8.26 -13.77
CA HIS A 464 7.55 9.25 -14.27
C HIS A 464 7.03 10.05 -13.07
N ILE A 465 7.30 11.34 -13.03
CA ILE A 465 6.84 12.23 -11.97
C ILE A 465 5.87 13.23 -12.60
N SER A 466 4.68 13.35 -12.03
CA SER A 466 3.67 14.30 -12.49
C SER A 466 3.12 15.11 -11.33
N VAL A 467 3.03 16.42 -11.51
CA VAL A 467 2.38 17.33 -10.57
C VAL A 467 1.12 17.86 -11.25
N GLU A 468 -0.04 17.58 -10.65
CA GLU A 468 -1.35 17.98 -11.14
C GLU A 468 -1.99 18.98 -10.16
N GLY A 469 -2.38 20.17 -10.61
CA GLY A 469 -3.11 21.12 -9.77
C GLY A 469 -3.43 22.43 -10.47
N GLN A 470 -3.71 23.48 -9.70
CA GLN A 470 -4.37 24.70 -10.19
C GLN A 470 -3.46 25.59 -11.06
N SER A 471 -2.13 25.40 -10.96
CA SER A 471 -1.16 26.09 -11.80
C SER A 471 -0.13 25.13 -12.39
N ARG A 472 0.58 25.60 -13.41
CA ARG A 472 1.68 24.86 -14.04
C ARG A 472 2.81 24.66 -13.02
N ALA A 473 3.27 23.42 -12.89
CA ALA A 473 4.43 23.09 -12.05
C ALA A 473 5.72 23.11 -12.88
N ASP A 474 6.72 23.85 -12.41
CA ASP A 474 8.10 23.69 -12.88
C ASP A 474 8.74 22.56 -12.07
N ILE A 475 9.16 21.45 -12.72
CA ILE A 475 9.64 20.24 -12.03
C ILE A 475 11.11 19.99 -12.40
N GLY A 476 11.98 19.98 -11.40
CA GLY A 476 13.39 19.62 -11.50
C GLY A 476 13.70 18.29 -10.82
N ILE A 477 14.62 17.51 -11.39
CA ILE A 477 15.15 16.30 -10.78
C ILE A 477 16.68 16.27 -10.89
N LYS A 478 17.36 15.98 -9.78
CA LYS A 478 18.82 15.87 -9.69
C LYS A 478 19.19 14.59 -8.95
N GLU A 479 20.10 13.80 -9.51
CA GLU A 479 20.68 12.67 -8.79
C GLU A 479 21.74 13.20 -7.82
N ILE A 480 21.62 12.83 -6.53
CA ILE A 480 22.54 13.27 -5.47
C ILE A 480 23.50 12.15 -5.05
N SER A 481 23.09 10.90 -5.19
CA SER A 481 23.93 9.71 -5.06
C SER A 481 23.33 8.57 -5.91
N PRO A 482 24.09 7.52 -6.26
CA PRO A 482 23.58 6.45 -7.11
C PRO A 482 22.26 5.85 -6.61
N GLY A 483 21.19 6.04 -7.40
CA GLY A 483 19.85 5.57 -7.04
C GLY A 483 19.11 6.44 -6.00
N THR A 484 19.61 7.64 -5.71
CA THR A 484 18.93 8.64 -4.87
C THR A 484 18.81 9.98 -5.60
N PHE A 485 17.58 10.45 -5.75
CA PHE A 485 17.25 11.67 -6.49
C PHE A 485 16.58 12.69 -5.58
N CYS A 486 16.97 13.95 -5.71
CA CYS A 486 16.22 15.08 -5.19
C CYS A 486 15.30 15.61 -6.31
N VAL A 487 14.01 15.67 -6.02
CA VAL A 487 13.00 16.27 -6.88
C VAL A 487 12.57 17.58 -6.24
N ASN A 488 12.55 18.64 -7.02
CA ASN A 488 11.94 19.91 -6.64
C ASN A 488 10.82 20.24 -7.62
N TYR A 489 9.76 20.89 -7.14
CA TYR A 489 8.80 21.51 -8.02
C TYR A 489 8.28 22.84 -7.46
N LYS A 490 7.92 23.77 -8.32
CA LYS A 490 7.37 25.07 -7.95
C LYS A 490 6.07 25.34 -8.68
N VAL A 491 5.07 25.82 -7.96
CA VAL A 491 3.73 26.17 -8.46
C VAL A 491 3.37 27.57 -8.03
N THR A 492 2.52 28.27 -8.78
CA THR A 492 2.23 29.70 -8.55
C THR A 492 0.92 29.94 -7.78
N GLU A 493 -0.01 29.00 -7.84
CA GLU A 493 -1.32 29.11 -7.18
C GLU A 493 -1.45 28.19 -5.98
N ALA A 494 -2.04 28.71 -4.91
CA ALA A 494 -2.45 27.95 -3.74
C ALA A 494 -3.52 26.92 -4.11
N GLY A 495 -3.63 25.85 -3.33
CA GLY A 495 -4.69 24.86 -3.47
C GLY A 495 -4.20 23.44 -3.33
N GLN A 496 -5.07 22.49 -3.61
CA GLN A 496 -4.73 21.08 -3.56
C GLN A 496 -4.11 20.61 -4.88
N TYR A 497 -2.95 19.97 -4.77
CA TYR A 497 -2.20 19.34 -5.85
C TYR A 497 -2.09 17.83 -5.62
N ARG A 498 -1.76 17.11 -6.68
CA ARG A 498 -1.52 15.67 -6.67
C ARG A 498 -0.18 15.38 -7.32
N VAL A 499 0.74 14.79 -6.55
CA VAL A 499 2.06 14.36 -7.04
C VAL A 499 2.00 12.86 -7.32
N GLY A 500 1.95 12.50 -8.60
CA GLY A 500 2.00 11.13 -9.07
C GLY A 500 3.44 10.72 -9.37
N ILE A 501 3.86 9.57 -8.87
CA ILE A 501 5.18 8.99 -9.11
C ILE A 501 4.94 7.55 -9.55
N LYS A 502 5.48 7.20 -10.70
CA LYS A 502 5.44 5.85 -11.26
C LYS A 502 6.84 5.39 -11.62
N PHE A 503 7.04 4.09 -11.57
CA PHE A 503 8.25 3.44 -12.05
C PHE A 503 7.84 2.32 -13.01
N ASN A 504 8.29 2.39 -14.28
CA ASN A 504 7.83 1.51 -15.35
C ASN A 504 6.29 1.46 -15.48
N ASP A 505 5.67 2.64 -15.49
CA ASP A 505 4.22 2.88 -15.60
C ASP A 505 3.34 2.37 -14.43
N GLU A 506 3.91 1.63 -13.50
CA GLU A 506 3.30 1.23 -12.23
C GLU A 506 3.46 2.32 -11.15
N PRO A 507 2.41 2.66 -10.38
CA PRO A 507 2.54 3.59 -9.25
C PRO A 507 3.45 3.02 -8.16
N ILE A 508 4.26 3.88 -7.56
CA ILE A 508 5.03 3.52 -6.37
C ILE A 508 4.10 3.50 -5.14
N PRO A 509 4.51 2.90 -4.01
CA PRO A 509 3.72 2.90 -2.78
C PRO A 509 3.35 4.32 -2.34
N ASP A 510 2.15 4.47 -1.79
CA ASP A 510 1.52 5.75 -1.40
C ASP A 510 1.28 6.75 -2.55
N SER A 511 1.78 6.48 -3.76
CA SER A 511 1.49 7.30 -4.91
C SER A 511 0.07 7.03 -5.41
N PRO A 512 -0.73 8.08 -5.62
CA PRO A 512 -0.36 9.48 -5.68
C PRO A 512 -0.47 10.22 -4.34
N PHE A 513 0.48 11.12 -4.10
CA PHE A 513 0.53 11.96 -2.92
C PHE A 513 -0.40 13.16 -3.09
N LYS A 514 -1.25 13.41 -2.09
CA LYS A 514 -2.07 14.62 -2.02
C LYS A 514 -1.26 15.70 -1.31
N VAL A 515 -1.03 16.81 -2.00
CA VAL A 515 -0.21 17.91 -1.47
C VAL A 515 -1.04 19.18 -1.38
N TYR A 516 -1.03 19.83 -0.23
CA TYR A 516 -1.69 21.12 -0.05
C TYR A 516 -0.66 22.24 -0.19
N ILE A 517 -0.86 23.07 -1.21
CA ILE A 517 -0.06 24.26 -1.48
C ILE A 517 -0.76 25.44 -0.81
N LEU A 518 -0.08 26.01 0.18
CA LEU A 518 -0.58 27.15 0.92
C LEU A 518 -0.44 28.42 0.07
N PRO A 519 -1.35 29.41 0.22
CA PRO A 519 -1.14 30.73 -0.36
C PRO A 519 0.14 31.36 0.19
N ASP A 520 0.63 32.38 -0.50
CA ASP A 520 1.75 33.18 0.00
C ASP A 520 1.44 33.61 1.43
N VAL A 521 2.24 33.11 2.37
CA VAL A 521 1.97 33.22 3.81
C VAL A 521 2.22 34.65 4.30
N GLY A 522 2.71 35.55 3.44
CA GLY A 522 2.84 36.98 3.74
C GLY A 522 3.68 37.23 4.99
N GLU A 523 3.08 37.82 6.03
CA GLU A 523 3.75 38.00 7.32
C GLU A 523 3.89 36.71 8.13
N GLY A 524 3.04 35.70 7.89
CA GLY A 524 3.05 34.42 8.58
C GLY A 524 4.35 33.62 8.41
N ARG A 525 5.16 33.94 7.39
CA ARG A 525 6.50 33.36 7.21
C ARG A 525 7.49 33.75 8.31
N LYS A 526 7.23 34.86 9.00
CA LYS A 526 8.06 35.34 10.10
C LYS A 526 7.77 34.56 11.37
N ILE A 527 6.61 33.90 11.46
CA ILE A 527 6.13 33.26 12.67
C ILE A 527 6.82 31.92 12.85
N GLU A 528 7.38 31.69 14.02
CA GLU A 528 8.12 30.48 14.36
C GLU A 528 7.55 29.85 15.64
N LEU A 529 7.44 28.53 15.66
CA LEU A 529 7.25 27.82 16.92
C LEU A 529 8.61 27.77 17.64
N GLY A 530 8.64 28.26 18.87
CA GLY A 530 9.81 28.20 19.73
C GLY A 530 10.25 26.76 20.02
N HIS A 531 11.36 26.63 20.75
CA HIS A 531 12.00 25.34 20.96
C HIS A 531 11.04 24.28 21.54
N VAL A 532 10.84 23.20 20.78
CA VAL A 532 10.14 22.00 21.21
C VAL A 532 11.16 21.09 21.90
N PRO A 533 10.97 20.71 23.18
CA PRO A 533 11.89 19.81 23.87
C PRO A 533 11.96 18.45 23.17
N ASP A 534 13.17 17.95 22.99
CA ASP A 534 13.44 16.68 22.29
C ASP A 534 13.10 15.44 23.14
N ALA A 535 12.89 15.61 24.46
CA ALA A 535 12.49 14.55 25.38
C ALA A 535 11.74 15.10 26.61
N GLY A 536 11.02 14.21 27.32
CA GLY A 536 10.44 14.50 28.64
C GLY A 536 9.01 15.03 28.64
N LEU A 537 8.37 15.17 27.47
CA LEU A 537 6.93 15.45 27.38
C LEU A 537 6.14 14.22 27.86
N GLN A 538 5.10 14.41 28.67
CA GLN A 538 4.35 13.32 29.31
C GLN A 538 2.85 13.45 29.04
N VAL A 539 2.20 12.29 28.95
CA VAL A 539 0.74 12.21 28.85
C VAL A 539 0.06 12.80 30.07
N ASN A 540 -1.12 13.38 29.86
CA ASN A 540 -1.96 13.99 30.87
C ASN A 540 -1.31 15.15 31.65
N LYS A 541 -0.19 15.68 31.17
CA LYS A 541 0.43 16.90 31.71
C LYS A 541 0.28 18.05 30.72
N PRO A 542 -0.02 19.27 31.17
CA PRO A 542 -0.03 20.44 30.30
C PRO A 542 1.35 20.65 29.65
N ILE A 543 1.34 20.80 28.33
CA ILE A 543 2.50 21.17 27.53
C ILE A 543 2.30 22.61 27.07
N ALA A 544 3.36 23.41 27.09
CA ALA A 544 3.35 24.78 26.62
C ALA A 544 4.54 25.03 25.69
N PHE A 545 4.26 25.61 24.52
CA PHE A 545 5.25 26.09 23.57
C PHE A 545 5.12 27.59 23.41
N THR A 546 6.23 28.26 23.16
CA THR A 546 6.23 29.68 22.76
C THR A 546 6.10 29.77 21.25
N ILE A 547 5.39 30.77 20.76
CA ILE A 547 5.29 31.13 19.35
C ILE A 547 5.84 32.54 19.22
N GLN A 548 6.84 32.70 18.37
CA GLN A 548 7.44 34.00 18.10
C GLN A 548 6.80 34.60 16.86
N MET A 549 6.21 35.79 16.98
CA MET A 549 5.53 36.48 15.88
C MET A 549 6.52 37.18 14.95
N ASN A 550 7.70 37.56 15.45
CA ASN A 550 8.75 38.28 14.72
C ASN A 550 8.20 39.49 13.92
N GLY A 551 7.31 40.25 14.57
CA GLY A 551 6.64 41.42 14.02
C GLY A 551 5.46 41.13 13.08
N ALA A 552 5.04 39.86 12.91
CA ALA A 552 3.83 39.52 12.18
C ALA A 552 2.57 39.92 12.98
N LYS A 553 1.56 40.46 12.29
CA LYS A 553 0.27 40.81 12.91
C LYS A 553 -0.84 39.89 12.42
N GLY A 554 -1.76 39.52 13.30
CA GLY A 554 -2.93 38.71 12.95
C GLY A 554 -3.32 37.72 14.04
N LEU A 555 -4.32 36.90 13.75
CA LEU A 555 -4.81 35.86 14.65
C LEU A 555 -3.98 34.60 14.49
N ILE A 556 -3.65 33.96 15.60
CA ILE A 556 -3.08 32.62 15.62
C ILE A 556 -4.08 31.64 16.21
N ASP A 557 -4.26 30.50 15.54
CA ASP A 557 -4.97 29.34 16.04
C ASP A 557 -4.08 28.09 16.01
N GLY A 558 -4.29 27.21 16.99
CA GLY A 558 -3.55 25.96 17.14
C GLY A 558 -4.50 24.79 17.32
N LYS A 559 -4.23 23.69 16.64
CA LYS A 559 -4.86 22.37 16.86
C LYS A 559 -3.79 21.32 17.07
N VAL A 560 -4.10 20.27 17.84
CA VAL A 560 -3.25 19.10 17.98
C VAL A 560 -4.01 17.86 17.50
N ILE A 561 -3.33 17.04 16.70
CA ILE A 561 -3.84 15.74 16.27
C ILE A 561 -3.05 14.65 17.00
N SER A 562 -3.75 13.77 17.72
CA SER A 562 -3.14 12.63 18.42
C SER A 562 -2.75 11.50 17.45
N PRO A 563 -1.90 10.55 17.86
CA PRO A 563 -1.54 9.38 17.06
C PRO A 563 -2.75 8.57 16.56
N SER A 564 -3.83 8.50 17.34
CA SER A 564 -5.08 7.85 16.94
C SER A 564 -5.89 8.63 15.89
N GLY A 565 -5.49 9.87 15.58
CA GLY A 565 -6.20 10.78 14.67
C GLY A 565 -7.25 11.65 15.37
N GLY A 566 -7.31 11.64 16.70
CA GLY A 566 -8.17 12.55 17.46
C GLY A 566 -7.72 14.00 17.33
N GLU A 567 -8.65 14.93 17.08
CA GLU A 567 -8.37 16.36 17.03
C GLU A 567 -8.75 17.03 18.35
N ASP A 568 -7.83 17.81 18.92
CA ASP A 568 -8.07 18.69 20.07
C ASP A 568 -7.62 20.12 19.75
N ASP A 569 -8.33 21.12 20.28
CA ASP A 569 -7.94 22.53 20.15
C ASP A 569 -6.79 22.85 21.12
N CYS A 570 -5.79 23.60 20.63
CA CYS A 570 -4.75 24.17 21.48
C CYS A 570 -5.23 25.50 22.06
N PHE A 571 -4.93 25.73 23.33
CA PHE A 571 -5.13 27.02 23.97
C PHE A 571 -3.98 27.97 23.60
N VAL A 572 -4.28 28.93 22.72
CA VAL A 572 -3.33 29.95 22.25
C VAL A 572 -3.62 31.28 22.95
N SER A 573 -2.61 31.88 23.60
CA SER A 573 -2.76 33.14 24.33
C SER A 573 -1.52 34.03 24.19
N PRO A 574 -1.65 35.36 24.02
CA PRO A 574 -0.50 36.26 24.00
C PRO A 574 0.26 36.23 25.34
N ILE A 575 1.59 36.27 25.26
CA ILE A 575 2.49 36.45 26.41
C ILE A 575 2.89 37.92 26.49
N ASP A 576 3.36 38.47 25.36
CA ASP A 576 3.72 39.88 25.18
C ASP A 576 3.43 40.34 23.74
N GLU A 577 3.99 41.48 23.32
CA GLU A 577 3.73 42.06 22.00
C GLU A 577 4.20 41.20 20.82
N ASP A 578 5.22 40.35 21.01
CA ASP A 578 5.83 39.55 19.92
C ASP A 578 5.87 38.05 20.22
N SER A 579 5.34 37.62 21.37
CA SER A 579 5.40 36.24 21.84
C SER A 579 4.04 35.73 22.32
N TRP A 580 3.67 34.53 21.92
CA TRP A 580 2.42 33.86 22.26
C TRP A 580 2.70 32.49 22.86
N ALA A 581 1.82 31.98 23.72
CA ALA A 581 1.87 30.64 24.27
C ALA A 581 0.85 29.75 23.58
N LEU A 582 1.27 28.57 23.12
CA LEU A 582 0.42 27.47 22.70
C LEU A 582 0.43 26.40 23.79
N ARG A 583 -0.75 26.02 24.30
CA ARG A 583 -0.88 25.03 25.38
C ARG A 583 -1.90 23.95 25.02
N PHE A 584 -1.62 22.71 25.39
CA PHE A 584 -2.60 21.61 25.31
C PHE A 584 -2.24 20.51 26.32
N ILE A 585 -3.15 19.54 26.52
CA ILE A 585 -2.92 18.40 27.40
C ILE A 585 -3.06 17.13 26.55
N PRO A 586 -1.96 16.47 26.18
CA PRO A 586 -2.03 15.23 25.42
C PRO A 586 -2.62 14.11 26.25
N ARG A 587 -3.40 13.25 25.60
CA ARG A 587 -4.04 12.08 26.22
C ARG A 587 -3.43 10.75 25.82
N GLU A 588 -2.57 10.75 24.82
CA GLU A 588 -1.97 9.55 24.23
C GLU A 588 -0.43 9.61 24.25
N ASN A 589 0.22 8.45 24.26
CA ASN A 589 1.65 8.33 23.97
C ASN A 589 1.86 8.31 22.45
N GLY A 590 2.95 8.91 21.98
CA GLY A 590 3.38 8.84 20.57
C GLY A 590 3.44 10.20 19.88
N ILE A 591 3.52 10.16 18.54
CA ILE A 591 3.73 11.33 17.69
C ILE A 591 2.44 12.14 17.53
N HIS A 592 2.40 13.33 18.12
CA HIS A 592 1.31 14.29 17.93
C HIS A 592 1.68 15.30 16.85
N GLN A 593 0.69 15.76 16.09
CA GLN A 593 0.85 16.79 15.07
C GLN A 593 0.23 18.11 15.53
N ILE A 594 1.04 19.15 15.72
CA ILE A 594 0.57 20.48 16.11
C ILE A 594 0.37 21.32 14.86
N HIS A 595 -0.89 21.56 14.53
CA HIS A 595 -1.34 22.45 13.46
C HIS A 595 -1.40 23.88 13.98
N LEU A 596 -0.37 24.68 13.70
CA LEU A 596 -0.34 26.11 13.97
C LEU A 596 -0.68 26.91 12.70
N ARG A 597 -1.60 27.87 12.81
CA ARG A 597 -2.10 28.68 11.70
C ARG A 597 -2.13 30.17 12.06
N HIS A 598 -1.84 31.00 11.06
CA HIS A 598 -1.96 32.45 11.09
C HIS A 598 -3.06 32.88 10.11
N ASN A 599 -4.07 33.59 10.64
CA ASN A 599 -5.27 33.99 9.90
C ASN A 599 -5.92 32.82 9.12
N GLY A 600 -5.99 31.64 9.75
CA GLY A 600 -6.56 30.42 9.16
C GLY A 600 -5.65 29.68 8.16
N THR A 601 -4.44 30.17 7.91
CA THR A 601 -3.46 29.53 7.02
C THR A 601 -2.30 28.95 7.82
N HIS A 602 -1.85 27.73 7.50
CA HIS A 602 -0.69 27.13 8.17
C HIS A 602 0.56 28.01 8.05
N ILE A 603 1.27 28.21 9.17
CA ILE A 603 2.59 28.85 9.14
C ILE A 603 3.66 27.88 8.59
N PRO A 604 4.87 28.34 8.23
CA PRO A 604 5.95 27.42 7.84
C PRO A 604 6.20 26.35 8.90
N GLN A 605 6.60 25.15 8.45
CA GLN A 605 6.86 23.97 9.28
C GLN A 605 5.65 23.34 10.01
N SER A 606 4.51 24.02 10.05
CA SER A 606 3.24 23.45 10.53
C SER A 606 2.66 22.43 9.53
N PRO A 607 2.14 21.27 9.98
CA PRO A 607 2.12 20.81 11.37
C PRO A 607 3.49 20.33 11.88
N PHE A 608 3.74 20.62 13.16
CA PHE A 608 4.93 20.20 13.91
C PHE A 608 4.72 18.81 14.51
N ARG A 609 5.63 17.86 14.25
CA ARG A 609 5.58 16.52 14.86
C ARG A 609 6.33 16.53 16.18
N ILE A 610 5.69 16.10 17.26
CA ILE A 610 6.29 16.04 18.60
C ILE A 610 6.06 14.67 19.23
N VAL A 611 7.04 14.20 19.99
CA VAL A 611 6.94 12.94 20.74
C VAL A 611 6.43 13.21 22.15
N ILE A 612 5.39 12.49 22.56
CA ILE A 612 4.83 12.59 23.92
C ILE A 612 4.89 11.22 24.59
N GLY A 613 5.45 11.17 25.79
CA GLY A 613 5.72 9.94 26.53
C GLY A 613 7.07 9.32 26.17
N HIS A 614 7.22 8.04 26.49
CA HIS A 614 8.33 7.23 25.99
C HIS A 614 7.93 6.61 24.65
N ASP A 615 8.68 6.92 23.60
CA ASP A 615 8.56 6.27 22.31
C ASP A 615 9.51 5.06 22.27
N ASP A 616 9.05 3.92 22.79
CA ASP A 616 9.74 2.64 22.59
C ASP A 616 9.40 2.03 21.22
N ALA A 617 8.62 2.74 20.38
CA ALA A 617 8.05 2.18 19.17
C ALA A 617 8.97 2.28 17.95
N ASP A 618 9.78 1.24 17.76
CA ASP A 618 10.68 1.13 16.61
C ASP A 618 10.02 0.32 15.45
N PRO A 619 9.62 0.94 14.32
CA PRO A 619 9.12 0.23 13.16
C PRO A 619 10.16 -0.73 12.53
N ALA A 620 11.46 -0.50 12.76
CA ALA A 620 12.52 -1.41 12.33
C ALA A 620 12.61 -2.67 13.20
N ALA A 621 12.07 -2.64 14.42
CA ALA A 621 11.98 -3.80 15.30
C ALA A 621 10.73 -4.66 15.04
N VAL A 622 9.79 -4.19 14.20
CA VAL A 622 8.63 -4.96 13.75
C VAL A 622 9.05 -5.90 12.63
N GLN A 623 8.78 -7.20 12.80
CA GLN A 623 9.11 -8.21 11.79
C GLN A 623 7.86 -8.89 11.29
N ALA A 624 7.65 -8.90 9.96
CA ALA A 624 6.56 -9.67 9.35
C ALA A 624 7.10 -10.94 8.69
N SER A 625 6.49 -12.09 8.99
CA SER A 625 6.92 -13.39 8.48
C SER A 625 5.73 -14.34 8.29
N GLY A 626 5.83 -15.24 7.32
CA GLY A 626 4.78 -16.22 7.04
C GLY A 626 4.60 -16.46 5.54
N ASN A 627 3.91 -17.55 5.19
CA ASN A 627 3.69 -17.90 3.79
C ASN A 627 2.78 -16.88 3.08
N GLY A 628 1.86 -16.24 3.82
CA GLY A 628 1.01 -15.18 3.31
C GLY A 628 1.72 -13.91 2.86
N LEU A 629 3.04 -13.79 3.06
CA LEU A 629 3.87 -12.70 2.50
C LEU A 629 4.72 -13.14 1.30
N LYS A 630 4.60 -14.39 0.85
CA LYS A 630 5.41 -14.97 -0.23
C LYS A 630 4.54 -15.43 -1.40
N GLU A 631 3.58 -16.31 -1.12
CA GLU A 631 2.71 -16.91 -2.11
C GLU A 631 1.32 -17.20 -1.53
N CYS A 632 0.30 -17.11 -2.37
CA CYS A 632 -1.06 -17.44 -1.99
C CYS A 632 -1.86 -18.05 -3.15
N LYS A 633 -3.05 -18.57 -2.84
CA LYS A 633 -3.98 -19.16 -3.81
C LYS A 633 -5.34 -18.51 -3.68
N SER A 634 -5.97 -18.28 -4.83
CA SER A 634 -7.32 -17.73 -4.92
C SER A 634 -8.31 -18.65 -4.21
N GLY A 635 -9.16 -18.07 -3.36
CA GLY A 635 -10.13 -18.79 -2.52
C GLY A 635 -9.54 -19.49 -1.29
N VAL A 636 -8.21 -19.44 -1.07
CA VAL A 636 -7.55 -20.13 0.05
C VAL A 636 -7.13 -19.13 1.12
N LYS A 637 -7.57 -19.37 2.35
CA LYS A 637 -7.15 -18.58 3.51
C LYS A 637 -5.66 -18.76 3.78
N THR A 638 -4.93 -17.65 3.82
CA THR A 638 -3.50 -17.61 4.13
C THR A 638 -3.23 -16.67 5.30
N ASP A 639 -2.03 -16.75 5.86
CA ASP A 639 -1.67 -15.97 7.05
C ASP A 639 -0.20 -15.59 7.14
N PHE A 640 0.04 -14.55 7.91
CA PHE A 640 1.37 -14.13 8.33
C PHE A 640 1.33 -13.52 9.73
N LEU A 641 2.47 -13.56 10.40
CA LEU A 641 2.72 -13.04 11.73
C LEU A 641 3.49 -11.72 11.64
N ILE A 642 3.01 -10.71 12.32
CA ILE A 642 3.68 -9.44 12.58
C ILE A 642 4.15 -9.48 14.03
N ASN A 643 5.45 -9.68 14.25
CA ASN A 643 6.06 -9.67 15.57
C ASN A 643 6.30 -8.23 16.02
N THR A 644 5.76 -7.86 17.19
CA THR A 644 5.88 -6.52 17.78
C THR A 644 6.56 -6.54 19.15
N CYS A 645 7.18 -7.65 19.55
CA CYS A 645 7.75 -7.82 20.90
C CYS A 645 8.89 -6.85 21.26
N ASN A 646 9.56 -6.28 20.25
CA ASN A 646 10.68 -5.36 20.45
C ASN A 646 10.39 -3.96 19.91
N ALA A 647 9.15 -3.71 19.50
CA ALA A 647 8.73 -2.50 18.81
C ALA A 647 7.86 -1.58 19.67
N GLY A 648 7.93 -1.67 21.00
CA GLY A 648 7.14 -0.84 21.90
C GLY A 648 5.62 -0.94 21.68
N SER A 649 4.88 0.08 22.12
CA SER A 649 3.45 0.23 21.83
C SER A 649 3.22 1.29 20.75
N GLY A 650 2.37 1.00 19.78
CA GLY A 650 2.07 1.91 18.66
C GLY A 650 0.83 1.49 17.87
N GLN A 651 0.55 2.18 16.76
CA GLN A 651 -0.54 1.85 15.83
C GLN A 651 -0.01 1.00 14.68
N LEU A 652 -0.55 -0.22 14.53
CA LEU A 652 -0.27 -1.11 13.41
C LEU A 652 -1.34 -0.97 12.34
N ALA A 653 -0.96 -0.61 11.12
CA ALA A 653 -1.83 -0.52 9.95
C ALA A 653 -1.36 -1.52 8.89
N VAL A 654 -2.28 -2.34 8.40
CA VAL A 654 -2.02 -3.31 7.32
C VAL A 654 -3.00 -3.02 6.19
N THR A 655 -2.46 -2.84 4.99
CA THR A 655 -3.22 -2.58 3.76
C THR A 655 -2.80 -3.61 2.72
N ILE A 656 -3.76 -4.24 2.05
CA ILE A 656 -3.52 -5.18 0.96
C ILE A 656 -4.17 -4.61 -0.30
N GLU A 657 -3.37 -4.43 -1.35
CA GLU A 657 -3.79 -3.94 -2.65
C GLU A 657 -3.63 -5.04 -3.70
N GLY A 658 -4.59 -5.23 -4.60
CA GLY A 658 -4.49 -6.24 -5.66
C GLY A 658 -5.74 -6.40 -6.54
N PRO A 659 -5.81 -7.46 -7.37
CA PRO A 659 -6.87 -7.67 -8.36
C PRO A 659 -8.28 -7.94 -7.80
N SER A 660 -8.41 -8.20 -6.49
CA SER A 660 -9.69 -8.37 -5.83
C SER A 660 -9.61 -7.89 -4.39
N LYS A 661 -10.76 -7.60 -3.79
CA LYS A 661 -10.81 -7.38 -2.35
C LYS A 661 -10.42 -8.66 -1.63
N VAL A 662 -9.64 -8.50 -0.56
CA VAL A 662 -9.29 -9.60 0.31
C VAL A 662 -10.12 -9.49 1.58
N SER A 663 -10.70 -10.61 2.00
CA SER A 663 -11.22 -10.68 3.36
C SER A 663 -10.04 -10.78 4.30
N MET A 664 -9.96 -9.91 5.32
CA MET A 664 -8.80 -9.82 6.22
C MET A 664 -9.23 -9.71 7.68
N ASP A 665 -8.54 -10.46 8.54
CA ASP A 665 -8.67 -10.40 9.99
C ASP A 665 -7.28 -10.24 10.64
N CYS A 666 -7.21 -9.45 11.71
CA CYS A 666 -5.98 -9.24 12.48
C CYS A 666 -6.23 -9.66 13.93
N THR A 667 -5.43 -10.61 14.41
CA THR A 667 -5.66 -11.26 15.69
C THR A 667 -4.46 -11.14 16.58
N GLU A 668 -4.70 -10.76 17.82
CA GLU A 668 -3.64 -10.64 18.79
C GLU A 668 -3.10 -12.02 19.19
N VAL A 669 -1.78 -12.21 19.12
CA VAL A 669 -1.08 -13.44 19.53
C VAL A 669 0.08 -13.13 20.48
N ALA A 670 0.68 -14.17 21.08
CA ALA A 670 1.72 -14.01 22.10
C ALA A 670 2.88 -13.12 21.64
N ASP A 671 3.35 -13.32 20.41
CA ASP A 671 4.52 -12.63 19.88
C ASP A 671 4.18 -11.38 19.04
N GLY A 672 2.90 -10.98 18.96
CA GLY A 672 2.48 -9.86 18.12
C GLY A 672 1.06 -10.00 17.58
N TYR A 673 0.91 -9.90 16.26
CA TYR A 673 -0.39 -9.94 15.58
C TYR A 673 -0.34 -10.89 14.40
N LYS A 674 -1.29 -11.81 14.34
CA LYS A 674 -1.46 -12.72 13.20
C LYS A 674 -2.53 -12.15 12.28
N VAL A 675 -2.12 -11.79 11.07
CA VAL A 675 -3.01 -11.34 9.99
C VAL A 675 -3.35 -12.52 9.12
N ARG A 676 -4.64 -12.72 8.88
CA ARG A 676 -5.15 -13.76 7.97
C ARG A 676 -5.93 -13.08 6.87
N TYR A 677 -5.72 -13.50 5.63
CA TYR A 677 -6.48 -12.96 4.50
C TYR A 677 -6.76 -14.01 3.43
N THR A 678 -7.80 -13.77 2.63
CA THR A 678 -8.21 -14.66 1.53
C THR A 678 -8.35 -13.84 0.24
N PRO A 679 -7.47 -14.01 -0.76
CA PRO A 679 -7.62 -13.40 -2.07
C PRO A 679 -8.67 -14.15 -2.90
N LEU A 680 -9.45 -13.43 -3.71
CA LEU A 680 -10.53 -14.02 -4.51
C LEU A 680 -10.22 -14.12 -6.01
N ALA A 681 -9.15 -13.46 -6.46
CA ALA A 681 -8.67 -13.51 -7.84
C ALA A 681 -7.15 -13.72 -7.89
N PRO A 682 -6.64 -14.40 -8.94
CA PRO A 682 -5.20 -14.57 -9.16
C PRO A 682 -4.55 -13.24 -9.61
N GLY A 683 -3.24 -13.12 -9.40
CA GLY A 683 -2.44 -11.95 -9.75
C GLY A 683 -1.57 -11.45 -8.59
N ASP A 684 -0.92 -10.31 -8.78
CA ASP A 684 0.02 -9.76 -7.80
C ASP A 684 -0.70 -8.90 -6.76
N TYR A 685 -0.48 -9.20 -5.48
CA TYR A 685 -0.95 -8.42 -4.34
C TYR A 685 0.22 -7.73 -3.65
N PHE A 686 -0.01 -6.54 -3.09
CA PHE A 686 0.96 -5.78 -2.32
C PHE A 686 0.45 -5.62 -0.89
N VAL A 687 1.15 -6.26 0.05
CA VAL A 687 0.87 -6.16 1.49
C VAL A 687 1.74 -5.04 2.07
N ILE A 688 1.11 -3.91 2.35
CA ILE A 688 1.70 -2.73 2.98
C ILE A 688 1.49 -2.84 4.49
N ILE A 689 2.57 -2.83 5.26
CA ILE A 689 2.52 -2.86 6.72
C ILE A 689 3.22 -1.62 7.26
N LYS A 690 2.47 -0.82 8.00
CA LYS A 690 2.93 0.41 8.64
C LYS A 690 2.79 0.32 10.16
N TYR A 691 3.76 0.83 10.89
CA TYR A 691 3.75 0.96 12.34
C TYR A 691 4.02 2.42 12.70
N ASN A 692 3.10 3.05 13.44
CA ASN A 692 3.08 4.50 13.69
C ASN A 692 3.17 5.35 12.40
N GLY A 693 2.56 4.87 11.31
CA GLY A 693 2.57 5.54 10.01
C GLY A 693 3.83 5.30 9.15
N TYR A 694 4.86 4.64 9.69
CA TYR A 694 6.09 4.29 8.96
C TYR A 694 6.04 2.86 8.43
N HIS A 695 6.56 2.63 7.22
CA HIS A 695 6.70 1.27 6.70
C HIS A 695 7.63 0.44 7.60
N ILE A 696 7.27 -0.81 7.87
CA ILE A 696 8.19 -1.75 8.52
C ILE A 696 9.20 -2.29 7.50
N VAL A 697 10.24 -2.96 7.97
CA VAL A 697 11.21 -3.66 7.12
C VAL A 697 10.50 -4.67 6.21
N GLY A 698 10.71 -4.59 4.90
CA GLY A 698 10.10 -5.49 3.93
C GLY A 698 8.79 -4.98 3.33
N SER A 699 8.14 -4.00 3.96
CA SER A 699 6.94 -3.40 3.39
C SER A 699 7.29 -2.45 2.25
N PRO A 700 6.51 -2.45 1.14
CA PRO A 700 5.45 -3.40 0.83
C PRO A 700 5.96 -4.77 0.35
N PHE A 701 5.27 -5.83 0.76
CA PHE A 701 5.56 -7.20 0.33
C PHE A 701 4.76 -7.54 -0.93
N LYS A 702 5.45 -7.89 -2.02
CA LYS A 702 4.81 -8.41 -3.23
C LYS A 702 4.49 -9.90 -3.05
N VAL A 703 3.23 -10.27 -3.19
CA VAL A 703 2.72 -11.64 -3.04
C VAL A 703 2.04 -12.09 -4.32
N HIS A 704 2.51 -13.19 -4.90
CA HIS A 704 1.92 -13.74 -6.11
C HIS A 704 0.78 -14.71 -5.76
N CYS A 705 -0.43 -14.43 -6.26
CA CYS A 705 -1.62 -15.27 -6.08
C CYS A 705 -1.89 -16.13 -7.32
N THR A 706 -2.01 -17.45 -7.14
CA THR A 706 -2.29 -18.42 -8.21
C THR A 706 -3.69 -19.04 -8.08
N GLY A 707 -4.14 -19.82 -9.07
CA GLY A 707 -5.42 -20.54 -9.04
C GLY A 707 -6.51 -19.92 -9.91
N MET A 708 -7.73 -20.48 -9.84
CA MET A 708 -8.89 -19.97 -10.58
C MET A 708 -9.56 -18.83 -9.82
N ALA A 709 -10.05 -17.83 -10.54
CA ALA A 709 -10.80 -16.72 -9.96
C ALA A 709 -12.10 -17.23 -9.32
N VAL A 710 -12.32 -16.88 -8.05
CA VAL A 710 -13.54 -17.18 -7.28
C VAL A 710 -14.51 -16.00 -7.31
N ALA A 711 -14.02 -14.81 -7.67
CA ALA A 711 -14.80 -13.61 -7.95
C ALA A 711 -14.29 -12.93 -9.22
N GLU A 712 -15.12 -12.08 -9.86
CA GLU A 712 -14.67 -11.27 -11.01
C GLU A 712 -13.46 -10.40 -10.62
N PRO A 713 -12.32 -10.52 -11.32
CA PRO A 713 -11.17 -9.64 -11.09
C PRO A 713 -11.57 -8.18 -11.36
N GLY A 714 -11.35 -7.33 -10.36
CA GLY A 714 -11.51 -5.88 -10.47
C GLY A 714 -10.26 -5.21 -11.01
N GLY A 715 -10.21 -3.88 -10.92
CA GLY A 715 -8.95 -3.14 -11.06
C GLY A 715 -8.07 -3.36 -9.81
N VAL A 716 -7.33 -2.33 -9.40
CA VAL A 716 -6.66 -2.35 -8.09
C VAL A 716 -7.70 -2.10 -7.00
N GLU A 717 -7.98 -3.12 -6.21
CA GLU A 717 -8.84 -3.08 -5.02
C GLU A 717 -7.97 -2.98 -3.76
N THR A 718 -8.47 -2.28 -2.73
CA THR A 718 -7.73 -2.05 -1.47
C THR A 718 -8.55 -2.56 -0.28
N SER A 719 -7.89 -3.27 0.65
CA SER A 719 -8.46 -3.72 1.92
C SER A 719 -7.52 -3.37 3.07
N SER A 720 -8.00 -2.78 4.16
CA SER A 720 -7.15 -2.33 5.27
C SER A 720 -7.70 -2.69 6.65
N VAL A 721 -6.79 -2.82 7.61
CA VAL A 721 -7.09 -2.99 9.04
C VAL A 721 -6.10 -2.16 9.85
N VAL A 722 -6.59 -1.50 10.90
CA VAL A 722 -5.77 -0.71 11.83
C VAL A 722 -6.03 -1.24 13.24
N VAL A 723 -4.95 -1.49 13.98
CA VAL A 723 -4.99 -2.06 15.33
C VAL A 723 -4.05 -1.28 16.23
N GLU A 724 -4.54 -0.87 17.40
CA GLU A 724 -3.70 -0.34 18.48
C GLU A 724 -2.94 -1.49 19.13
N THR A 725 -1.62 -1.35 19.24
CA THR A 725 -0.78 -2.39 19.79
C THR A 725 -0.41 -2.13 21.24
N VAL A 726 -0.50 -3.19 22.05
CA VAL A 726 0.03 -3.20 23.42
C VAL A 726 1.50 -3.63 23.38
N ALA A 727 2.35 -3.04 24.24
CA ALA A 727 3.73 -3.48 24.38
C ALA A 727 3.78 -4.96 24.80
N LYS A 728 4.49 -5.79 24.04
CA LYS A 728 4.60 -7.24 24.29
C LYS A 728 5.99 -7.62 24.67
N GLN A 729 6.12 -8.45 25.69
CA GLN A 729 7.37 -9.12 26.00
C GLN A 729 7.20 -10.60 25.66
N SER A 730 8.03 -11.09 24.74
CA SER A 730 8.06 -12.52 24.43
C SER A 730 8.37 -13.32 25.70
N LYS A 731 7.53 -14.31 26.02
CA LYS A 731 7.83 -15.34 27.04
C LYS A 731 8.86 -16.37 26.53
N HIS A 732 9.24 -16.28 25.26
CA HIS A 732 10.27 -17.08 24.62
C HIS A 732 11.48 -16.20 24.30
N LYS A 733 12.23 -15.83 25.34
CA LYS A 733 13.59 -15.34 25.12
C LYS A 733 14.51 -16.52 24.86
N GLY A 734 15.21 -16.40 23.75
CA GLY A 734 16.35 -17.20 23.36
C GLY A 734 16.15 -17.68 21.94
N ASP A 735 16.89 -17.09 21.01
CA ASP A 735 17.41 -17.84 19.87
C ASP A 735 17.65 -19.27 20.31
N GLN A 736 17.20 -20.26 19.54
CA GLN A 736 17.79 -21.57 19.69
C GLN A 736 19.27 -21.42 19.29
N LEU A 737 20.10 -21.02 20.26
CA LEU A 737 21.49 -21.42 20.34
C LEU A 737 21.52 -22.89 19.89
N PRO A 738 22.46 -23.28 19.02
CA PRO A 738 22.59 -24.67 18.60
C PRO A 738 22.43 -25.55 19.83
N ARG A 739 21.57 -26.58 19.78
CA ARG A 739 21.44 -27.51 20.92
C ARG A 739 22.81 -28.13 21.18
N PHE A 740 23.54 -27.54 22.11
CA PHE A 740 24.85 -27.97 22.54
C PHE A 740 24.67 -29.26 23.33
N ARG A 741 25.05 -30.39 22.72
CA ARG A 741 25.16 -31.67 23.44
C ARG A 741 26.55 -31.72 24.04
N SER A 742 26.61 -31.60 25.36
CA SER A 742 27.85 -31.69 26.10
C SER A 742 27.71 -32.41 27.43
N ASP A 743 28.83 -32.95 27.90
CA ASP A 743 28.99 -33.57 29.20
C ASP A 743 30.15 -32.88 29.95
N PRO A 744 29.85 -31.84 30.75
CA PRO A 744 30.83 -31.08 31.51
C PRO A 744 31.69 -31.94 32.45
N ALA A 745 31.20 -33.10 32.92
CA ALA A 745 31.93 -33.99 33.81
C ALA A 745 33.19 -34.61 33.17
N LYS A 746 33.26 -34.60 31.82
CA LYS A 746 34.42 -35.09 31.05
C LYS A 746 35.49 -34.03 30.80
N ILE A 747 35.27 -32.80 31.25
CA ILE A 747 36.22 -31.71 31.08
C ILE A 747 37.31 -31.82 32.14
N THR A 748 38.56 -31.64 31.71
CA THR A 748 39.71 -31.59 32.62
C THR A 748 40.40 -30.24 32.52
N SER A 749 40.80 -29.68 33.66
CA SER A 749 41.60 -28.45 33.72
C SER A 749 42.91 -28.71 34.45
N LYS A 750 44.02 -28.20 33.93
CA LYS A 750 45.36 -28.37 34.50
C LYS A 750 46.20 -27.11 34.31
N GLY A 751 46.91 -26.71 35.36
CA GLY A 751 47.87 -25.60 35.31
C GLY A 751 48.05 -24.93 36.67
N PRO A 752 49.16 -24.19 36.86
CA PRO A 752 49.46 -23.52 38.12
C PRO A 752 48.41 -22.46 38.48
N GLY A 753 47.83 -21.78 37.48
CA GLY A 753 46.78 -20.78 37.64
C GLY A 753 45.42 -21.29 38.13
N LEU A 754 45.27 -22.59 38.42
CA LEU A 754 44.05 -23.12 39.07
C LEU A 754 44.14 -23.11 40.61
N LYS A 755 45.34 -22.90 41.17
CA LYS A 755 45.58 -22.99 42.62
C LYS A 755 46.34 -21.79 43.18
N LYS A 756 47.29 -21.25 42.43
CA LYS A 756 48.11 -20.12 42.87
C LYS A 756 48.24 -19.09 41.76
N ALA A 757 48.17 -17.82 42.13
CA ALA A 757 48.43 -16.71 41.25
C ALA A 757 49.53 -15.82 41.84
N ILE A 758 50.32 -15.21 40.95
CA ILE A 758 51.30 -14.19 41.34
C ILE A 758 50.76 -12.83 40.89
N THR A 759 50.73 -11.88 41.83
CA THR A 759 50.25 -10.51 41.58
C THR A 759 51.07 -9.85 40.48
N HIS A 760 50.42 -9.14 39.55
CA HIS A 760 51.04 -8.47 38.39
C HIS A 760 51.81 -9.38 37.42
N LYS A 761 51.62 -10.70 37.48
CA LYS A 761 52.13 -11.66 36.49
C LYS A 761 51.00 -12.34 35.74
N MET A 762 51.31 -12.79 34.54
CA MET A 762 50.40 -13.59 33.73
C MET A 762 50.34 -15.01 34.29
N ASN A 763 49.18 -15.39 34.82
CA ASN A 763 48.91 -16.72 35.35
C ASN A 763 48.12 -17.50 34.29
N SER A 764 48.39 -18.79 34.12
CA SER A 764 47.72 -19.58 33.08
C SER A 764 47.44 -21.02 33.49
N PHE A 765 46.43 -21.58 32.82
CA PHE A 765 46.06 -22.98 32.88
C PHE A 765 45.37 -23.40 31.58
N GLN A 766 45.26 -24.71 31.36
CA GLN A 766 44.62 -25.28 30.19
C GLN A 766 43.33 -25.99 30.58
N VAL A 767 42.32 -25.91 29.71
CA VAL A 767 41.04 -26.63 29.80
C VAL A 767 40.87 -27.51 28.57
N ASN A 768 40.71 -28.82 28.77
CA ASN A 768 40.48 -29.79 27.73
C ASN A 768 39.01 -30.22 27.72
N CYS A 769 38.29 -29.87 26.65
CA CYS A 769 36.89 -30.20 26.42
C CYS A 769 36.69 -31.25 25.30
N GLN A 770 37.74 -31.98 24.90
CA GLN A 770 37.70 -32.86 23.72
C GLN A 770 36.66 -33.98 23.83
N GLU A 771 36.45 -34.55 25.02
CA GLU A 771 35.49 -35.64 25.26
C GLU A 771 34.12 -35.15 25.76
N ALA A 772 33.98 -33.84 25.96
CA ALA A 772 32.83 -33.22 26.59
C ALA A 772 31.73 -32.80 25.60
N GLY A 773 31.87 -33.12 24.31
CA GLY A 773 30.95 -32.63 23.27
C GLY A 773 31.17 -31.15 22.94
N ASN A 774 30.18 -30.52 22.30
CA ASN A 774 30.28 -29.12 21.86
C ASN A 774 29.40 -28.23 22.74
N ASN A 775 30.01 -27.26 23.42
CA ASN A 775 29.36 -26.19 24.17
C ASN A 775 30.33 -24.99 24.32
N ILE A 776 29.87 -23.92 24.97
CA ILE A 776 30.62 -22.68 25.18
C ILE A 776 31.37 -22.75 26.52
N LEU A 777 32.66 -22.42 26.52
CA LEU A 777 33.46 -22.32 27.74
C LEU A 777 33.37 -20.90 28.32
N PHE A 778 32.86 -20.79 29.55
CA PHE A 778 32.86 -19.55 30.33
C PHE A 778 33.94 -19.60 31.39
N VAL A 779 34.74 -18.54 31.49
CA VAL A 779 35.75 -18.38 32.55
C VAL A 779 35.59 -17.00 33.17
N SER A 780 35.44 -16.95 34.49
CA SER A 780 35.42 -15.70 35.25
C SER A 780 36.27 -15.83 36.51
N LEU A 781 36.84 -14.71 36.95
CA LEU A 781 37.68 -14.63 38.13
C LEU A 781 37.20 -13.47 38.99
N TYR A 782 36.92 -13.75 40.26
CA TYR A 782 36.43 -12.78 41.23
C TYR A 782 37.42 -12.68 42.38
N GLY A 783 37.99 -11.50 42.58
CA GLY A 783 38.93 -11.21 43.66
C GLY A 783 38.27 -10.50 44.86
N PRO A 784 39.06 -10.18 45.90
CA PRO A 784 38.57 -9.53 47.12
C PRO A 784 37.90 -8.17 46.90
N LYS A 785 38.30 -7.45 45.84
CA LYS A 785 37.80 -6.11 45.50
C LYS A 785 36.78 -6.10 44.36
N GLY A 786 36.40 -7.26 43.82
CA GLY A 786 35.49 -7.36 42.68
C GLY A 786 36.01 -8.28 41.56
N PRO A 787 35.34 -8.28 40.41
CA PRO A 787 35.76 -9.08 39.24
C PRO A 787 37.13 -8.62 38.72
N CYS A 788 37.89 -9.57 38.19
CA CYS A 788 39.20 -9.30 37.59
C CYS A 788 39.07 -8.55 36.25
N ASP A 789 39.94 -7.56 36.02
CA ASP A 789 39.91 -6.71 34.83
C ASP A 789 40.22 -7.47 33.52
N GLU A 790 41.09 -8.48 33.56
CA GLU A 790 41.61 -9.12 32.34
C GLU A 790 41.72 -10.65 32.44
N ILE A 791 40.93 -11.34 31.62
CA ILE A 791 40.98 -12.79 31.41
C ILE A 791 40.97 -13.06 29.90
N HIS A 792 42.00 -13.78 29.42
CA HIS A 792 42.14 -14.18 28.03
C HIS A 792 41.88 -15.67 27.90
N VAL A 793 40.93 -16.04 27.04
CA VAL A 793 40.63 -17.45 26.71
C VAL A 793 40.98 -17.68 25.24
N LYS A 794 42.00 -18.50 24.97
CA LYS A 794 42.47 -18.81 23.62
C LYS A 794 42.14 -20.25 23.26
N HIS A 795 41.32 -20.46 22.23
CA HIS A 795 41.13 -21.78 21.64
C HIS A 795 42.39 -22.19 20.87
N THR A 796 42.90 -23.38 21.16
CA THR A 796 44.16 -23.92 20.60
C THR A 796 43.92 -25.09 19.63
N GLY A 797 42.66 -25.33 19.25
CA GLY A 797 42.22 -26.45 18.42
C GLY A 797 41.81 -27.68 19.23
N ARG A 798 41.05 -28.60 18.59
CA ARG A 798 40.55 -29.86 19.19
C ARG A 798 39.83 -29.68 20.55
N ASN A 799 39.05 -28.60 20.69
CA ASN A 799 38.36 -28.24 21.94
C ASN A 799 39.28 -28.10 23.17
N MET A 800 40.54 -27.70 22.96
CA MET A 800 41.45 -27.28 24.02
C MET A 800 41.55 -25.76 24.10
N PHE A 801 41.53 -25.24 25.32
CA PHE A 801 41.57 -23.81 25.61
C PHE A 801 42.72 -23.50 26.57
N ASN A 802 43.53 -22.50 26.24
CA ASN A 802 44.47 -21.90 27.17
C ASN A 802 43.84 -20.65 27.77
N VAL A 803 43.73 -20.63 29.09
CA VAL A 803 43.21 -19.49 29.84
C VAL A 803 44.39 -18.81 30.52
N SER A 804 44.47 -17.50 30.38
CA SER A 804 45.50 -16.69 31.02
C SER A 804 44.91 -15.41 31.59
N TYR A 805 45.26 -15.06 32.81
CA TYR A 805 44.70 -13.93 33.55
C TYR A 805 45.76 -13.25 34.41
N MET A 806 45.55 -11.97 34.72
CA MET A 806 46.44 -11.19 35.60
C MET A 806 45.64 -10.63 36.77
N VAL A 807 46.13 -10.87 37.99
CA VAL A 807 45.51 -10.35 39.23
C VAL A 807 46.34 -9.19 39.77
N LYS A 808 45.65 -8.11 40.18
CA LYS A 808 46.26 -6.89 40.72
C LYS A 808 46.27 -6.85 42.24
N ASP A 809 45.41 -7.63 42.89
CA ASP A 809 45.26 -7.66 44.35
C ASP A 809 45.76 -8.98 44.94
N ARG A 810 46.27 -8.91 46.17
CA ARG A 810 46.63 -10.08 46.98
C ARG A 810 45.40 -10.61 47.72
N GLY A 811 45.37 -11.93 47.96
CA GLY A 811 44.28 -12.59 48.70
C GLY A 811 43.59 -13.71 47.92
N GLU A 812 42.54 -14.26 48.52
CA GLU A 812 41.75 -15.37 47.94
C GLU A 812 40.94 -14.88 46.74
N HIS A 813 41.12 -15.54 45.58
CA HIS A 813 40.34 -15.31 44.38
C HIS A 813 39.50 -16.55 44.06
N ILE A 814 38.31 -16.35 43.51
CA ILE A 814 37.39 -17.41 43.09
C ILE A 814 37.38 -17.46 41.56
N LEU A 815 37.89 -18.56 41.01
CA LEU A 815 37.91 -18.83 39.58
C LEU A 815 36.76 -19.77 39.21
N ILE A 816 35.81 -19.28 38.42
CA ILE A 816 34.65 -20.02 37.96
C ILE A 816 34.86 -20.41 36.51
N ILE A 817 34.70 -21.71 36.22
CA ILE A 817 34.81 -22.26 34.87
C ILE A 817 33.56 -23.11 34.62
N LYS A 818 32.81 -22.75 33.58
CA LYS A 818 31.61 -23.45 33.16
C LYS A 818 31.70 -23.88 31.70
N TYR A 819 31.01 -24.96 31.35
CA TYR A 819 30.82 -25.39 29.98
C TYR A 819 29.33 -25.47 29.70
N GLY A 820 28.80 -24.51 28.94
CA GLY A 820 27.39 -24.18 28.97
C GLY A 820 26.98 -23.59 30.32
N ASN A 821 25.90 -24.11 30.91
CA ASN A 821 25.38 -23.62 32.18
C ASN A 821 26.02 -24.29 33.41
N ASP A 822 26.74 -25.39 33.21
CA ASP A 822 27.23 -26.27 34.25
C ASP A 822 28.70 -26.03 34.59
N HIS A 823 29.06 -26.23 35.85
CA HIS A 823 30.45 -26.17 36.30
C HIS A 823 31.25 -27.36 35.79
N ILE A 824 32.50 -27.13 35.39
CA ILE A 824 33.44 -28.21 35.12
C ILE A 824 33.91 -28.84 36.45
N PRO A 825 34.41 -30.09 36.46
CA PRO A 825 35.00 -30.70 37.64
C PRO A 825 36.06 -29.81 38.30
N GLY A 826 35.88 -29.55 39.59
CA GLY A 826 36.76 -28.69 40.40
C GLY A 826 36.39 -27.21 40.40
N SER A 827 35.47 -26.74 39.56
CA SER A 827 34.94 -25.38 39.64
C SER A 827 33.80 -25.28 40.68
N PRO A 828 33.73 -24.19 41.48
CA PRO A 828 34.66 -23.06 41.54
C PRO A 828 36.01 -23.42 42.18
N PHE A 829 37.10 -22.91 41.61
CA PHE A 829 38.45 -23.06 42.13
C PHE A 829 38.80 -21.90 43.05
N LYS A 830 39.43 -22.20 44.18
CA LYS A 830 40.06 -21.20 45.05
C LYS A 830 41.51 -21.00 44.62
N VAL A 831 41.88 -19.77 44.32
CA VAL A 831 43.21 -19.38 43.86
C VAL A 831 43.82 -18.41 44.85
N ASP A 832 44.89 -18.84 45.52
CA ASP A 832 45.63 -18.00 46.45
C ASP A 832 46.59 -17.09 45.68
N CYS A 833 46.40 -15.77 45.80
CA CYS A 833 47.27 -14.78 45.16
C CYS A 833 48.31 -14.23 46.16
N THR A 834 49.60 -14.41 45.85
CA THR A 834 50.75 -13.91 46.62
C THR A 834 51.46 -12.72 45.96
#